data_AF-A0AA90QDG4-F1
#
_entry.id   AF-A0AA90QDG4-F1
#
_cell.length_a   1.000
_cell.length_b   1.000
_cell.length_c   1.000
_cell.angle_alpha   90.00
_cell.angle_beta   90.00
_cell.angle_gamma   90.00
#
_symmetry.space_group_name_H-M   'P 1'
#
loop_
_entity.id
_entity.type
_entity.pdbx_description
1 polymer ?
#
loop_
_entity_poly.entity_id
_entity_poly.type
_entity_poly.pdbx_seq_one_letter_code
_entity_poly.pdbx_strand_id
1 'polypeptide(L)'
;MPTALHLDEGPAAVRTLFTHVPPAADYFVEARIRALPGPPGQLYLLGRHVDANNWFGAGLQISDASPTVQADIVRQQHGKLSRLKQVRRAIASEGRFLTVRFEMAGEALSVYLNGEKLSTATVPASAIAGAVGVYSSGKSFELDNIRVGDPANKPMRIAPAVAASSFKAQAGDPPSTLPISAFSGDGLTPARFTVRSSNPAVASATVRGGSIVVTPKKPGSASLVLASVADPSVQSIIDASIAPAFAPPAHKADLAGAIIPPARADAVQTDTPLRLRFDQPPRLGSAGSVRIYRQADHKLVDIIRPGDEVAAIGYPGQDQRRYTRRTPITIDGNSATIRPHAHRLAYGSAYYVVVEPGVFDNATINGAPFAGIGKAAGWTFRTRAAAPAGPMLSVDDDGPADFRTVQGALDHAMQHAGQATPVTIAVGNGRYDEMLFIRGKDNLTIKGESRDGVVIHNGNNDGYNPGSGLSQGPQSPSFTGGRALLMAETSDLLTLDTLTLKNTTLRSDRIAGQAETVFFNNDGGRLIARNASFFSEQDTIQVKGYSWFYRTLIEGNVDFIWGANRAALFEESELRSVGDSANPSSGGYVVQARTVNASDPGFVFLNSALTHGPGPGPLANTIPPGATYLARSPGTAATWDNVAYINCKMGEHIAPAGWAGKGVQRYATRAPAPNPNPASATASSGWREFGSTDLDGKPLDLSRRAGGYVLSAQEAATLSTRAAVFSSFDGGRGWHPEPGQAAP
;
A
#
# COMPACT_ATOMS: atom_id res chain seq x y z
N MET A 1 34.67 2.27 -21.59
CA MET A 1 35.81 1.38 -21.28
C MET A 1 35.29 -0.06 -21.27
N PRO A 2 35.94 -1.03 -21.94
CA PRO A 2 35.42 -2.41 -22.05
C PRO A 2 35.94 -3.38 -20.97
N THR A 3 36.55 -2.91 -19.89
CA THR A 3 37.09 -3.79 -18.84
C THR A 3 36.28 -3.61 -17.56
N ALA A 4 35.69 -4.70 -17.07
CA ALA A 4 35.05 -4.72 -15.76
C ALA A 4 36.06 -4.31 -14.68
N LEU A 5 35.68 -3.36 -13.83
CA LEU A 5 36.48 -2.92 -12.69
C LEU A 5 36.25 -3.89 -11.53
N HIS A 6 37.31 -4.55 -11.07
CA HIS A 6 37.27 -5.38 -9.87
C HIS A 6 37.70 -4.54 -8.65
N LEU A 7 36.89 -4.60 -7.60
CA LEU A 7 37.18 -4.00 -6.30
C LEU A 7 37.29 -5.14 -5.29
N ASP A 8 38.48 -5.32 -4.72
CA ASP A 8 38.73 -6.36 -3.72
C ASP A 8 38.13 -6.01 -2.36
N GLU A 9 37.89 -7.04 -1.54
CA GLU A 9 37.54 -6.90 -0.14
C GLU A 9 38.62 -6.09 0.60
N GLY A 10 38.19 -5.13 1.42
CA GLY A 10 39.12 -4.29 2.13
C GLY A 10 38.46 -3.17 2.94
N PRO A 11 39.29 -2.35 3.61
CA PRO A 11 38.81 -1.18 4.33
C PRO A 11 38.11 -0.18 3.38
N ALA A 12 37.36 0.75 3.97
CA ALA A 12 36.70 1.82 3.23
C ALA A 12 37.67 2.55 2.31
N ALA A 13 37.44 2.45 1.00
CA ALA A 13 38.29 3.05 -0.01
C ALA A 13 37.47 3.89 -0.99
N VAL A 14 37.92 5.12 -1.23
CA VAL A 14 37.43 5.98 -2.31
C VAL A 14 38.37 5.85 -3.49
N ARG A 15 37.84 5.54 -4.67
CA ARG A 15 38.60 5.52 -5.93
C ARG A 15 37.98 6.51 -6.91
N THR A 16 38.76 7.47 -7.36
CA THR A 16 38.37 8.39 -8.44
C THR A 16 38.43 7.65 -9.77
N LEU A 17 37.34 7.68 -10.54
CA LEU A 17 37.24 7.02 -11.84
C LEU A 17 37.41 8.01 -13.00
N PHE A 18 36.79 9.18 -12.90
CA PHE A 18 36.86 10.23 -13.92
C PHE A 18 37.07 11.59 -13.27
N THR A 19 38.18 12.24 -13.57
CA THR A 19 38.53 13.58 -13.05
C THR A 19 37.93 14.73 -13.87
N HIS A 20 37.46 14.44 -15.08
CA HIS A 20 36.88 15.43 -16.01
C HIS A 20 35.48 14.99 -16.46
N VAL A 21 34.48 15.47 -15.73
CA VAL A 21 33.07 15.42 -16.14
C VAL A 21 32.74 16.78 -16.77
N PRO A 22 32.05 16.84 -17.93
CA PRO A 22 31.63 18.11 -18.51
C PRO A 22 30.92 18.98 -17.46
N PRO A 23 31.05 20.32 -17.50
CA PRO A 23 30.71 21.24 -16.40
C PRO A 23 29.21 21.41 -16.13
N ALA A 24 28.36 20.45 -16.51
CA ALA A 24 26.98 20.44 -16.08
C ALA A 24 26.92 20.26 -14.55
N ALA A 25 26.24 21.18 -13.86
CA ALA A 25 25.97 21.07 -12.42
C ALA A 25 25.15 19.80 -12.07
N ASP A 26 24.50 19.25 -13.09
CA ASP A 26 23.56 18.14 -13.04
C ASP A 26 24.00 17.03 -14.01
N TYR A 27 24.14 15.82 -13.48
CA TYR A 27 24.53 14.62 -14.21
C TYR A 27 24.06 13.38 -13.47
N PHE A 28 24.06 12.23 -14.14
CA PHE A 28 23.96 10.93 -13.48
C PHE A 28 25.25 10.13 -13.62
N VAL A 29 25.48 9.22 -12.67
CA VAL A 29 26.47 8.14 -12.76
C VAL A 29 25.70 6.83 -12.71
N GLU A 30 25.92 5.95 -13.67
CA GLU A 30 25.27 4.65 -13.75
C GLU A 30 26.32 3.56 -13.93
N ALA A 31 26.14 2.42 -13.26
CA ALA A 31 27.00 1.25 -13.43
C ALA A 31 26.21 -0.04 -13.18
N ARG A 32 26.65 -1.13 -13.79
CA ARG A 32 26.24 -2.49 -13.42
C ARG A 32 27.17 -2.97 -12.32
N ILE A 33 26.61 -3.33 -11.17
CA ILE A 33 27.36 -3.76 -9.99
C ILE A 33 26.98 -5.20 -9.67
N ARG A 34 27.98 -6.07 -9.52
CA ARG A 34 27.81 -7.43 -9.02
C ARG A 34 28.59 -7.58 -7.73
N ALA A 35 27.90 -7.91 -6.65
CA ALA A 35 28.56 -8.34 -5.43
C ALA A 35 29.07 -9.77 -5.60
N LEU A 36 30.32 -10.02 -5.19
CA LEU A 36 30.90 -11.36 -5.16
C LEU A 36 30.64 -12.01 -3.80
N PRO A 37 30.62 -13.35 -3.69
CA PRO A 37 30.41 -14.02 -2.40
C PRO A 37 31.39 -13.51 -1.32
N GLY A 38 30.89 -13.25 -0.12
CA GLY A 38 31.70 -12.72 0.98
C GLY A 38 30.90 -12.04 2.10
N PRO A 39 31.58 -11.35 3.03
CA PRO A 39 30.92 -10.66 4.13
C PRO A 39 29.97 -9.55 3.64
N PRO A 40 29.11 -9.00 4.53
CA PRO A 40 28.32 -7.83 4.20
C PRO A 40 29.22 -6.66 3.78
N GLY A 41 28.85 -5.96 2.72
CA GLY A 41 29.60 -4.80 2.27
C GLY A 41 28.74 -3.79 1.55
N GLN A 42 29.35 -2.67 1.20
CA GLN A 42 28.66 -1.57 0.57
C GLN A 42 29.45 -0.99 -0.59
N LEU A 43 28.73 -0.57 -1.63
CA LEU A 43 29.27 0.12 -2.77
C LEU A 43 28.41 1.33 -3.12
N TYR A 44 29.02 2.50 -3.23
CA TYR A 44 28.36 3.74 -3.65
C TYR A 44 29.02 4.29 -4.92
N LEU A 45 28.20 4.63 -5.90
CA LEU A 45 28.60 5.50 -7.01
C LEU A 45 28.69 6.91 -6.48
N LEU A 46 29.83 7.56 -6.73
CA LEU A 46 30.12 8.89 -6.23
C LEU A 46 29.90 9.92 -7.33
N GLY A 47 29.27 11.02 -6.94
CA GLY A 47 29.10 12.21 -7.76
C GLY A 47 29.26 13.46 -6.90
N ARG A 48 29.49 14.59 -7.56
CA ARG A 48 29.95 15.83 -6.91
C ARG A 48 31.14 15.54 -5.98
N HIS A 49 32.06 14.65 -6.42
CA HIS A 49 33.21 14.19 -5.66
C HIS A 49 34.37 15.20 -5.81
N VAL A 50 34.65 15.94 -4.75
CA VAL A 50 35.73 16.94 -4.72
C VAL A 50 37.05 16.25 -4.35
N ASP A 51 37.02 15.49 -3.27
CA ASP A 51 38.14 14.74 -2.72
C ASP A 51 37.61 13.55 -1.88
N ALA A 52 38.50 12.71 -1.36
CA ALA A 52 38.13 11.51 -0.59
C ALA A 52 37.27 11.80 0.67
N ASN A 53 37.29 13.04 1.17
CA ASN A 53 36.58 13.49 2.37
C ASN A 53 35.29 14.26 2.07
N ASN A 54 35.02 14.61 0.81
CA ASN A 54 33.92 15.48 0.41
C ASN A 54 33.25 14.99 -0.88
N TRP A 55 32.12 14.28 -0.75
CA TRP A 55 31.37 13.74 -1.88
C TRP A 55 29.91 13.38 -1.51
N PHE A 56 29.07 13.25 -2.54
CA PHE A 56 27.77 12.59 -2.43
C PHE A 56 27.82 11.23 -3.11
N GLY A 57 27.02 10.30 -2.62
CA GLY A 57 26.97 8.98 -3.22
C GLY A 57 25.61 8.32 -3.10
N ALA A 58 25.35 7.40 -4.00
CA ALA A 58 24.24 6.48 -3.87
C ALA A 58 24.64 5.08 -4.35
N GLY A 59 24.06 4.07 -3.71
CA GLY A 59 24.36 2.68 -4.05
C GLY A 59 23.80 1.72 -3.02
N LEU A 60 24.46 0.58 -2.86
CA LEU A 60 23.88 -0.61 -2.25
C LEU A 60 24.70 -1.06 -1.05
N GLN A 61 24.01 -1.48 0.02
CA GLN A 61 24.55 -2.39 1.02
C GLN A 61 23.99 -3.78 0.75
N ILE A 62 24.88 -4.76 0.66
CA ILE A 62 24.57 -6.12 0.23
C ILE A 62 25.16 -7.10 1.25
N SER A 63 24.35 -8.09 1.64
CA SER A 63 24.73 -9.20 2.50
C SER A 63 24.22 -10.48 1.87
N ASP A 64 25.06 -11.51 1.78
CA ASP A 64 24.65 -12.81 1.22
C ASP A 64 23.67 -13.54 2.16
N ALA A 65 23.64 -13.14 3.44
CA ALA A 65 22.69 -13.65 4.42
C ALA A 65 21.31 -12.98 4.33
N SER A 66 21.12 -12.00 3.42
CA SER A 66 19.87 -11.25 3.30
C SER A 66 19.32 -11.30 1.88
N PRO A 67 18.04 -11.65 1.68
CA PRO A 67 17.37 -11.52 0.38
C PRO A 67 17.00 -10.07 0.05
N THR A 68 17.35 -9.11 0.93
CA THR A 68 17.08 -7.69 0.74
C THR A 68 18.36 -6.91 0.52
N VAL A 69 18.35 -6.07 -0.51
CA VAL A 69 19.36 -5.05 -0.74
C VAL A 69 18.89 -3.75 -0.12
N GLN A 70 19.81 -3.03 0.52
CA GLN A 70 19.55 -1.69 1.03
C GLN A 70 20.15 -0.66 0.08
N ALA A 71 19.32 0.19 -0.50
CA ALA A 71 19.77 1.33 -1.28
C ALA A 71 19.86 2.57 -0.41
N ASP A 72 21.02 3.22 -0.41
CA ASP A 72 21.30 4.43 0.37
C ASP A 72 21.59 5.61 -0.55
N ILE A 73 21.22 6.81 -0.09
CA ILE A 73 21.78 8.08 -0.54
C ILE A 73 22.56 8.64 0.65
N VAL A 74 23.83 8.95 0.43
CA VAL A 74 24.79 9.32 1.47
C VAL A 74 25.54 10.62 1.11
N ARG A 75 26.11 11.23 2.14
CA ARG A 75 27.02 12.38 2.03
C ARG A 75 28.23 12.15 2.93
N GLN A 76 29.41 12.32 2.37
CA GLN A 76 30.66 12.45 3.12
C GLN A 76 31.05 13.93 3.14
N GLN A 77 31.26 14.47 4.35
CA GLN A 77 31.68 15.85 4.55
C GLN A 77 32.74 15.89 5.66
N HIS A 78 33.89 16.48 5.36
CA HIS A 78 35.05 16.51 6.28
C HIS A 78 35.42 15.12 6.84
N GLY A 79 35.35 14.09 5.98
CA GLY A 79 35.68 12.71 6.35
C GLY A 79 34.59 11.98 7.14
N LYS A 80 33.46 12.63 7.46
CA LYS A 80 32.33 12.02 8.17
C LYS A 80 31.25 11.58 7.18
N LEU A 81 31.03 10.28 7.07
CA LEU A 81 29.94 9.70 6.28
C LEU A 81 28.61 9.81 7.04
N SER A 82 27.58 10.29 6.35
CA SER A 82 26.22 10.43 6.87
C SER A 82 25.20 9.93 5.84
N ARG A 83 24.13 9.29 6.32
CA ARG A 83 23.04 8.78 5.48
C ARG A 83 21.95 9.84 5.36
N LEU A 84 21.59 10.20 4.12
CA LEU A 84 20.51 11.14 3.82
C LEU A 84 19.18 10.43 3.66
N LYS A 85 19.18 9.26 2.99
CA LYS A 85 17.99 8.45 2.75
C LYS A 85 18.37 6.98 2.67
N GLN A 86 17.43 6.11 3.05
CA GLN A 86 17.55 4.66 2.92
C GLN A 86 16.23 4.07 2.45
N VAL A 87 16.33 3.06 1.59
CA VAL A 87 15.20 2.26 1.14
C VAL A 87 15.65 0.80 1.03
N ARG A 88 14.86 -0.14 1.57
CA ARG A 88 15.11 -1.58 1.43
C ARG A 88 14.28 -2.18 0.30
N ARG A 89 14.86 -3.13 -0.43
CA ARG A 89 14.20 -3.86 -1.52
C ARG A 89 14.58 -5.34 -1.48
N ALA A 90 13.58 -6.22 -1.51
CA ALA A 90 13.80 -7.65 -1.65
C ALA A 90 14.18 -7.98 -3.10
N ILE A 91 15.46 -8.27 -3.34
CA ILE A 91 16.03 -8.53 -4.66
C ILE A 91 17.11 -9.60 -4.48
N ALA A 92 17.04 -10.67 -5.28
CA ALA A 92 18.10 -11.66 -5.36
C ALA A 92 19.35 -11.00 -5.98
N SER A 93 20.37 -10.75 -5.15
CA SER A 93 21.63 -10.10 -5.55
C SER A 93 22.79 -11.06 -5.79
N GLU A 94 22.68 -12.31 -5.33
CA GLU A 94 23.78 -13.27 -5.32
C GLU A 94 24.30 -13.55 -6.75
N GLY A 95 25.55 -13.17 -7.02
CA GLY A 95 26.23 -13.38 -8.30
C GLY A 95 25.62 -12.65 -9.51
N ARG A 96 24.71 -11.69 -9.30
CA ARG A 96 23.99 -10.99 -10.37
C ARG A 96 24.45 -9.55 -10.52
N PHE A 97 24.47 -9.05 -11.77
CA PHE A 97 24.63 -7.63 -12.03
C PHE A 97 23.31 -6.88 -11.75
N LEU A 98 23.40 -5.84 -10.92
CA LEU A 98 22.36 -4.88 -10.64
C LEU A 98 22.75 -3.54 -11.26
N THR A 99 21.85 -2.91 -12.01
CA THR A 99 22.13 -1.58 -12.57
C THR A 99 21.76 -0.52 -11.54
N VAL A 100 22.74 0.22 -11.04
CA VAL A 100 22.52 1.34 -10.11
C VAL A 100 22.78 2.63 -10.86
N ARG A 101 21.87 3.59 -10.71
CA ARG A 101 22.10 4.97 -11.14
C ARG A 101 21.98 5.91 -9.96
N PHE A 102 22.97 6.80 -9.82
CA PHE A 102 22.94 7.96 -8.97
C PHE A 102 22.72 9.20 -9.84
N GLU A 103 21.55 9.84 -9.73
CA GLU A 103 21.15 11.02 -10.50
C GLU A 103 21.23 12.27 -9.60
N MET A 104 21.88 13.32 -10.10
CA MET A 104 21.99 14.62 -9.44
C MET A 104 21.34 15.67 -10.34
N ALA A 105 20.21 16.22 -9.91
CA ALA A 105 19.43 17.21 -10.65
C ALA A 105 19.02 18.36 -9.70
N GLY A 106 19.72 19.49 -9.79
CA GLY A 106 19.61 20.62 -8.87
C GLY A 106 19.86 20.19 -7.43
N GLU A 107 18.82 20.33 -6.61
CA GLU A 107 18.80 19.92 -5.20
C GLU A 107 18.50 18.43 -4.99
N ALA A 108 18.01 17.74 -6.03
CA ALA A 108 17.56 16.37 -5.92
C ALA A 108 18.70 15.38 -6.19
N LEU A 109 18.95 14.51 -5.21
CA LEU A 109 19.81 13.35 -5.30
C LEU A 109 18.92 12.12 -5.37
N SER A 110 18.94 11.39 -6.48
CA SER A 110 18.06 10.22 -6.68
C SER A 110 18.85 8.95 -6.91
N VAL A 111 18.41 7.85 -6.30
CA VAL A 111 18.96 6.51 -6.53
C VAL A 111 17.95 5.66 -7.30
N TYR A 112 18.42 5.05 -8.38
CA TYR A 112 17.66 4.10 -9.17
C TYR A 112 18.33 2.73 -9.09
N LEU A 113 17.52 1.68 -9.11
CA LEU A 113 17.95 0.29 -9.14
C LEU A 113 17.18 -0.44 -10.24
N ASN A 114 17.91 -1.04 -11.19
CA ASN A 114 17.37 -1.69 -12.39
C ASN A 114 16.35 -0.80 -13.13
N GLY A 115 16.66 0.49 -13.23
CA GLY A 115 15.82 1.51 -13.88
C GLY A 115 14.61 1.99 -13.05
N GLU A 116 14.32 1.39 -11.89
CA GLU A 116 13.29 1.90 -10.96
C GLU A 116 13.89 2.96 -10.04
N LYS A 117 13.26 4.13 -9.97
CA LYS A 117 13.58 5.17 -8.99
C LYS A 117 13.18 4.70 -7.59
N LEU A 118 14.15 4.46 -6.70
CA LEU A 118 13.85 3.98 -5.34
C LEU A 118 13.61 5.12 -4.36
N SER A 119 14.38 6.20 -4.46
CA SER A 119 14.27 7.33 -3.55
C SER A 119 14.91 8.60 -4.08
N THR A 120 14.56 9.71 -3.46
CA THR A 120 15.19 11.02 -3.62
C THR A 120 15.48 11.62 -2.24
N ALA A 121 16.66 12.22 -2.10
CA ALA A 121 16.99 13.14 -1.02
C ALA A 121 17.15 14.55 -1.61
N THR A 122 16.73 15.56 -0.85
CA THR A 122 16.92 16.97 -1.22
C THR A 122 18.08 17.53 -0.42
N VAL A 123 19.01 18.20 -1.09
CA VAL A 123 20.16 18.90 -0.50
C VAL A 123 20.21 20.32 -1.05
N PRO A 124 20.70 21.32 -0.29
CA PRO A 124 20.79 22.69 -0.78
C PRO A 124 21.51 22.75 -2.14
N ALA A 125 20.99 23.57 -3.06
CA ALA A 125 21.60 23.79 -4.36
C ALA A 125 23.00 24.36 -4.17
N SER A 126 24.02 23.54 -4.36
CA SER A 126 25.40 23.98 -4.49
C SER A 126 25.99 23.44 -5.78
N ALA A 127 26.61 24.33 -6.56
CA ALA A 127 27.35 23.97 -7.75
C ALA A 127 28.65 23.28 -7.34
N ILE A 128 28.59 21.98 -7.06
CA ILE A 128 29.80 21.17 -6.86
C ILE A 128 29.98 20.36 -8.14
N ALA A 129 30.61 20.95 -9.15
CA ALA A 129 31.25 20.16 -10.19
C ALA A 129 32.33 19.32 -9.49
N GLY A 130 32.26 18.01 -9.65
CA GLY A 130 33.17 17.08 -9.00
C GLY A 130 33.38 15.86 -9.86
N ALA A 131 34.48 15.17 -9.63
CA ALA A 131 34.83 13.92 -10.27
C ALA A 131 33.73 12.87 -10.10
N VAL A 132 33.83 11.79 -10.87
CA VAL A 132 33.07 10.56 -10.61
C VAL A 132 34.00 9.58 -9.92
N GLY A 133 33.48 8.86 -8.93
CA GLY A 133 34.24 7.87 -8.19
C GLY A 133 33.38 6.72 -7.71
N VAL A 134 34.00 5.82 -6.96
CA VAL A 134 33.32 4.76 -6.21
C VAL A 134 33.85 4.72 -4.79
N TYR A 135 32.95 4.46 -3.86
CA TYR A 135 33.28 4.06 -2.49
C TYR A 135 32.94 2.58 -2.36
N SER A 136 33.86 1.76 -1.84
CA SER A 136 33.58 0.38 -1.47
C SER A 136 34.14 0.05 -0.09
N SER A 137 33.47 -0.86 0.64
CA SER A 137 33.95 -1.36 1.92
C SER A 137 33.36 -2.74 2.23
N GLY A 138 34.18 -3.62 2.82
CA GLY A 138 33.75 -4.87 3.45
C GLY A 138 33.41 -6.04 2.52
N LYS A 139 33.34 -5.84 1.20
CA LYS A 139 33.04 -6.90 0.22
C LYS A 139 33.67 -6.62 -1.12
N SER A 140 33.98 -7.66 -1.88
CA SER A 140 34.42 -7.52 -3.28
C SER A 140 33.25 -7.25 -4.22
N PHE A 141 33.48 -6.37 -5.20
CA PHE A 141 32.50 -6.00 -6.22
C PHE A 141 33.13 -6.02 -7.61
N GLU A 142 32.33 -6.39 -8.60
CA GLU A 142 32.62 -6.11 -10.00
C GLU A 142 31.71 -4.99 -10.50
N LEU A 143 32.29 -4.04 -11.22
CA LEU A 143 31.55 -2.99 -11.91
C LEU A 143 31.77 -3.09 -13.40
N ASP A 144 30.69 -2.96 -14.15
CA ASP A 144 30.70 -2.97 -15.60
C ASP A 144 29.87 -1.80 -16.13
N ASN A 145 30.15 -1.39 -17.37
CA ASN A 145 29.34 -0.43 -18.11
C ASN A 145 29.08 0.89 -17.36
N ILE A 146 30.15 1.48 -16.81
CA ILE A 146 30.08 2.75 -16.10
C ILE A 146 29.81 3.89 -17.10
N ARG A 147 28.75 4.66 -16.86
CA ARG A 147 28.27 5.73 -17.75
C ARG A 147 28.00 7.00 -16.96
N VAL A 148 28.25 8.13 -17.61
CA VAL A 148 27.92 9.47 -17.11
C VAL A 148 27.09 10.17 -18.18
N GLY A 149 26.02 10.86 -17.80
CA GLY A 149 25.15 11.53 -18.77
C GLY A 149 24.20 12.55 -18.16
N ASP A 150 23.39 13.16 -19.02
CA ASP A 150 22.39 14.17 -18.68
C ASP A 150 21.23 13.53 -17.89
N PRO A 151 20.85 14.05 -16.70
CA PRO A 151 19.79 13.48 -15.86
C PRO A 151 18.38 13.66 -16.43
N ALA A 152 18.20 14.45 -17.50
CA ALA A 152 16.97 14.47 -18.28
C ALA A 152 16.71 13.11 -18.98
N ASN A 153 17.79 12.40 -19.37
CA ASN A 153 17.67 11.05 -19.91
C ASN A 153 17.43 10.08 -18.76
N LYS A 154 16.26 9.46 -18.68
CA LYS A 154 15.91 8.48 -17.65
C LYS A 154 16.53 7.11 -17.95
N PRO A 155 16.79 6.27 -16.93
CA PRO A 155 17.34 4.95 -17.19
C PRO A 155 16.33 4.13 -18.00
N MET A 156 16.81 3.44 -19.03
CA MET A 156 16.02 2.41 -19.69
C MET A 156 15.57 1.39 -18.65
N ARG A 157 14.33 0.92 -18.78
CA ARG A 157 13.75 0.01 -17.80
C ARG A 157 13.11 -1.17 -18.49
N ILE A 158 13.46 -2.37 -18.05
CA ILE A 158 12.82 -3.62 -18.43
C ILE A 158 12.62 -4.41 -17.16
N ALA A 159 11.38 -4.66 -16.77
CA ALA A 159 11.06 -5.46 -15.59
C ALA A 159 9.65 -6.04 -15.72
N PRO A 160 9.29 -7.06 -14.91
CA PRO A 160 7.89 -7.44 -14.75
C PRO A 160 7.03 -6.21 -14.45
N ALA A 161 5.98 -5.98 -15.24
CA ALA A 161 5.01 -4.94 -14.97
C ALA A 161 4.09 -5.41 -13.85
N VAL A 162 3.82 -4.55 -12.87
CA VAL A 162 2.83 -4.77 -11.79
C VAL A 162 2.85 -6.20 -11.19
N ALA A 163 4.03 -6.81 -11.11
CA ALA A 163 4.20 -8.22 -10.75
C ALA A 163 5.44 -8.41 -9.88
N ALA A 164 5.49 -9.54 -9.17
CA ALA A 164 6.65 -9.94 -8.41
C ALA A 164 7.83 -10.30 -9.34
N SER A 165 9.05 -10.14 -8.85
CA SER A 165 10.29 -10.59 -9.49
C SER A 165 10.49 -12.11 -9.44
N SER A 166 9.49 -12.87 -8.97
CA SER A 166 9.49 -14.33 -8.97
C SER A 166 8.23 -14.89 -9.61
N PHE A 167 8.37 -16.07 -10.19
CA PHE A 167 7.31 -16.85 -10.83
C PHE A 167 7.27 -18.22 -10.16
N LYS A 168 6.13 -18.57 -9.58
CA LYS A 168 5.90 -19.88 -8.96
C LYS A 168 4.84 -20.65 -9.75
N ALA A 169 5.15 -21.90 -10.10
CA ALA A 169 4.21 -22.79 -10.75
C ALA A 169 4.52 -24.26 -10.43
N GLN A 170 3.68 -25.18 -10.88
CA GLN A 170 3.94 -26.61 -10.89
C GLN A 170 4.26 -27.07 -12.32
N ALA A 171 5.03 -28.14 -12.44
CA ALA A 171 5.33 -28.75 -13.73
C ALA A 171 4.03 -29.16 -14.46
N GLY A 172 3.89 -28.75 -15.73
CA GLY A 172 2.69 -29.03 -16.53
C GLY A 172 1.53 -28.04 -16.35
N ASP A 173 1.69 -27.00 -15.53
CA ASP A 173 0.70 -25.92 -15.48
C ASP A 173 0.54 -25.22 -16.83
N PRO A 174 -0.66 -24.70 -17.14
CA PRO A 174 -0.87 -23.90 -18.34
C PRO A 174 0.12 -22.73 -18.46
N PRO A 175 0.56 -22.38 -19.69
CA PRO A 175 1.43 -21.23 -19.88
C PRO A 175 0.84 -19.95 -19.29
N SER A 176 1.67 -19.21 -18.55
CA SER A 176 1.28 -17.96 -17.87
C SER A 176 1.82 -16.75 -18.63
N THR A 177 0.98 -15.74 -18.84
CA THR A 177 1.40 -14.48 -19.47
C THR A 177 1.79 -13.48 -18.38
N LEU A 178 3.04 -13.01 -18.42
CA LEU A 178 3.56 -11.99 -17.51
C LEU A 178 3.79 -10.69 -18.29
N PRO A 179 3.09 -9.60 -17.96
CA PRO A 179 3.32 -8.31 -18.61
C PRO A 179 4.70 -7.76 -18.25
N ILE A 180 5.37 -7.12 -19.21
CA ILE A 180 6.71 -6.56 -19.05
C ILE A 180 6.67 -5.07 -19.32
N SER A 181 7.06 -4.29 -18.31
CA SER A 181 7.25 -2.86 -18.45
C SER A 181 8.62 -2.61 -19.06
N ALA A 182 8.63 -2.34 -20.38
CA ALA A 182 9.82 -2.10 -21.16
C ALA A 182 9.74 -0.71 -21.82
N PHE A 183 10.58 0.23 -21.37
CA PHE A 183 10.62 1.60 -21.87
C PHE A 183 12.05 2.06 -22.17
N SER A 184 12.16 2.91 -23.20
CA SER A 184 13.40 3.55 -23.60
C SER A 184 13.84 4.63 -22.59
N GLY A 185 15.00 5.24 -22.80
CA GLY A 185 15.55 6.24 -21.87
C GLY A 185 14.75 7.54 -21.78
N ASP A 186 13.77 7.75 -22.67
CA ASP A 186 12.79 8.84 -22.57
C ASP A 186 11.66 8.55 -21.57
N GLY A 187 11.56 7.30 -21.06
CA GLY A 187 10.50 6.87 -20.16
C GLY A 187 9.11 6.75 -20.80
N LEU A 188 8.99 6.99 -22.10
CA LEU A 188 7.71 7.07 -22.82
C LEU A 188 7.61 6.04 -23.94
N THR A 189 8.70 5.84 -24.70
CA THR A 189 8.71 4.97 -25.88
C THR A 189 8.83 3.51 -25.44
N PRO A 190 7.89 2.62 -25.82
CA PRO A 190 8.01 1.20 -25.55
C PRO A 190 9.27 0.60 -26.16
N ALA A 191 10.05 -0.13 -25.35
CA ALA A 191 11.28 -0.78 -25.78
C ALA A 191 11.02 -2.24 -26.18
N ARG A 192 11.71 -2.70 -27.22
CA ARG A 192 11.76 -4.13 -27.57
C ARG A 192 12.71 -4.87 -26.64
N PHE A 193 12.34 -6.09 -26.26
CA PHE A 193 13.14 -6.93 -25.37
C PHE A 193 13.14 -8.39 -25.86
N THR A 194 14.11 -9.15 -25.36
CA THR A 194 14.21 -10.60 -25.53
C THR A 194 14.05 -11.29 -24.17
N VAL A 195 13.78 -12.60 -24.18
CA VAL A 195 13.80 -13.43 -22.97
C VAL A 195 14.60 -14.70 -23.22
N ARG A 196 15.46 -15.06 -22.26
CA ARG A 196 16.20 -16.34 -22.26
C ARG A 196 16.03 -17.04 -20.91
N SER A 197 15.74 -18.34 -20.93
CA SER A 197 15.78 -19.16 -19.72
C SER A 197 17.16 -19.75 -19.51
N SER A 198 17.65 -19.75 -18.27
CA SER A 198 18.87 -20.47 -17.88
C SER A 198 18.70 -21.99 -17.93
N ASN A 199 17.46 -22.49 -17.80
CA ASN A 199 17.14 -23.90 -17.92
C ASN A 199 15.78 -24.09 -18.63
N PRO A 200 15.75 -24.11 -19.98
CA PRO A 200 14.52 -24.26 -20.77
C PRO A 200 13.80 -25.60 -20.59
N ALA A 201 14.43 -26.59 -19.97
CA ALA A 201 13.83 -27.88 -19.62
C ALA A 201 12.99 -27.80 -18.33
N VAL A 202 13.31 -26.85 -17.42
CA VAL A 202 12.53 -26.54 -16.22
C VAL A 202 11.42 -25.54 -16.54
N ALA A 203 11.77 -24.40 -17.13
CA ALA A 203 10.82 -23.38 -17.56
C ALA A 203 11.31 -22.70 -18.84
N SER A 204 10.47 -22.63 -19.87
CA SER A 204 10.76 -21.84 -21.08
C SER A 204 9.92 -20.57 -21.10
N ALA A 205 10.45 -19.51 -21.73
CA ALA A 205 9.72 -18.27 -21.92
C ALA A 205 9.85 -17.78 -23.36
N THR A 206 8.81 -17.14 -23.89
CA THR A 206 8.81 -16.50 -25.20
C THR A 206 8.20 -15.10 -25.11
N VAL A 207 8.64 -14.16 -25.94
CA VAL A 207 8.07 -12.80 -25.99
C VAL A 207 6.78 -12.83 -26.82
N ARG A 208 5.71 -12.21 -26.33
CA ARG A 208 4.44 -12.00 -27.04
C ARG A 208 3.93 -10.59 -26.78
N GLY A 209 4.14 -9.69 -27.73
CA GLY A 209 3.83 -8.26 -27.56
C GLY A 209 4.64 -7.64 -26.41
N GLY A 210 3.99 -6.88 -25.54
CA GLY A 210 4.59 -6.31 -24.32
C GLY A 210 4.67 -7.28 -23.12
N SER A 211 4.66 -8.58 -23.36
CA SER A 211 4.62 -9.61 -22.32
C SER A 211 5.57 -10.77 -22.64
N ILE A 212 5.85 -11.61 -21.64
CA ILE A 212 6.38 -12.96 -21.86
C ILE A 212 5.33 -14.02 -21.56
N VAL A 213 5.41 -15.15 -22.25
CA VAL A 213 4.63 -16.36 -21.96
C VAL A 213 5.58 -17.39 -21.36
N VAL A 214 5.41 -17.70 -20.09
CA VAL A 214 6.21 -18.68 -19.33
C VAL A 214 5.51 -20.03 -19.33
N THR A 215 6.22 -21.09 -19.73
CA THR A 215 5.73 -22.47 -19.73
C THR A 215 6.53 -23.30 -18.73
N PRO A 216 5.91 -23.73 -17.62
CA PRO A 216 6.54 -24.60 -16.62
C PRO A 216 6.53 -26.06 -17.09
N LYS A 217 7.69 -26.72 -17.10
CA LYS A 217 7.88 -28.05 -17.71
C LYS A 217 8.27 -29.14 -16.73
N LYS A 218 9.34 -28.92 -15.97
CA LYS A 218 9.87 -29.92 -15.01
C LYS A 218 10.17 -29.27 -13.67
N PRO A 219 10.13 -30.02 -12.57
CA PRO A 219 10.47 -29.50 -11.26
C PRO A 219 11.92 -29.00 -11.24
N GLY A 220 12.14 -27.88 -10.55
CA GLY A 220 13.44 -27.24 -10.44
C GLY A 220 13.37 -25.73 -10.48
N SER A 221 14.53 -25.09 -10.62
CA SER A 221 14.65 -23.64 -10.69
C SER A 221 15.25 -23.21 -12.03
N ALA A 222 14.78 -22.08 -12.55
CA ALA A 222 15.32 -21.42 -13.72
C ALA A 222 15.29 -19.90 -13.52
N SER A 223 16.19 -19.19 -14.20
CA SER A 223 16.18 -17.73 -14.25
C SER A 223 15.78 -17.31 -15.66
N LEU A 224 14.73 -16.48 -15.76
CA LEU A 224 14.28 -15.89 -17.01
C LEU A 224 14.92 -14.51 -17.13
N VAL A 225 15.91 -14.38 -18.02
CA VAL A 225 16.65 -13.15 -18.26
C VAL A 225 15.95 -12.37 -19.36
N LEU A 226 15.38 -11.24 -19.00
CA LEU A 226 14.88 -10.22 -19.91
C LEU A 226 16.05 -9.30 -20.29
N ALA A 227 16.18 -8.96 -21.57
CA ALA A 227 17.23 -8.04 -22.03
C ALA A 227 16.68 -7.09 -23.10
N SER A 228 17.08 -5.82 -23.05
CA SER A 228 16.77 -4.85 -24.11
C SER A 228 17.42 -5.28 -25.41
N VAL A 229 16.70 -5.11 -26.53
CA VAL A 229 17.28 -5.28 -27.86
C VAL A 229 18.23 -4.13 -28.19
N ALA A 230 17.92 -2.91 -27.75
CA ALA A 230 18.73 -1.73 -28.03
C ALA A 230 19.99 -1.65 -27.17
N ASP A 231 19.94 -2.16 -25.94
CA ASP A 231 21.08 -2.22 -25.04
C ASP A 231 21.03 -3.50 -24.19
N PRO A 232 21.63 -4.61 -24.66
CA PRO A 232 21.57 -5.90 -23.97
C PRO A 232 22.15 -5.92 -22.56
N SER A 233 22.84 -4.85 -22.12
CA SER A 233 23.30 -4.70 -20.74
C SER A 233 22.18 -4.31 -19.77
N VAL A 234 21.09 -3.73 -20.29
CA VAL A 234 19.85 -3.44 -19.56
C VAL A 234 19.05 -4.73 -19.45
N GLN A 235 19.09 -5.33 -18.26
CA GLN A 235 18.49 -6.63 -18.00
C GLN A 235 17.64 -6.64 -16.74
N SER A 236 16.71 -7.58 -16.69
CA SER A 236 16.01 -7.98 -15.47
C SER A 236 15.84 -9.48 -15.43
N ILE A 237 15.78 -10.04 -14.23
CA ILE A 237 15.72 -11.47 -14.00
C ILE A 237 14.42 -11.78 -13.24
N ILE A 238 13.69 -12.77 -13.75
CA ILE A 238 12.56 -13.37 -13.05
C ILE A 238 12.99 -14.76 -12.59
N ASP A 239 12.93 -14.99 -11.29
CA ASP A 239 13.23 -16.31 -10.73
C ASP A 239 12.01 -17.22 -10.85
N ALA A 240 12.14 -18.28 -11.66
CA ALA A 240 11.12 -19.29 -11.85
C ALA A 240 11.39 -20.50 -10.96
N SER A 241 10.48 -20.76 -10.01
CA SER A 241 10.48 -21.96 -9.17
C SER A 241 9.33 -22.87 -9.60
N ILE A 242 9.67 -24.05 -10.11
CA ILE A 242 8.73 -25.03 -10.61
C ILE A 242 8.68 -26.20 -9.63
N ALA A 243 7.54 -26.34 -8.95
CA ALA A 243 7.25 -27.45 -8.05
C ALA A 243 6.92 -28.74 -8.83
N PRO A 244 6.90 -29.91 -8.16
CA PRO A 244 6.36 -31.16 -8.71
C PRO A 244 5.02 -30.97 -9.43
N ALA A 245 4.80 -31.77 -10.47
CA ALA A 245 3.55 -31.74 -11.21
C ALA A 245 2.36 -31.97 -10.28
N PHE A 246 1.26 -31.31 -10.59
CA PHE A 246 0.03 -31.46 -9.81
C PHE A 246 -0.43 -32.91 -9.79
N ALA A 247 -0.63 -33.44 -8.60
CA ALA A 247 -1.12 -34.78 -8.38
C ALA A 247 -2.48 -34.70 -7.67
N PRO A 248 -3.62 -34.85 -8.39
CA PRO A 248 -4.92 -34.77 -7.76
C PRO A 248 -5.05 -35.88 -6.70
N PRO A 249 -5.53 -35.56 -5.49
CA PRO A 249 -5.77 -36.59 -4.48
C PRO A 249 -6.76 -37.64 -4.99
N ALA A 250 -6.45 -38.91 -4.76
CA ALA A 250 -7.36 -40.03 -5.08
C ALA A 250 -8.37 -40.30 -3.95
N HIS A 251 -8.13 -39.75 -2.75
CA HIS A 251 -8.94 -40.02 -1.56
C HIS A 251 -10.31 -39.32 -1.62
N LYS A 252 -11.33 -40.00 -1.07
CA LYS A 252 -12.68 -39.46 -0.87
C LYS A 252 -12.81 -38.95 0.57
N ALA A 253 -12.37 -37.72 0.81
CA ALA A 253 -12.54 -37.08 2.10
C ALA A 253 -14.03 -36.90 2.42
N ASP A 254 -14.42 -37.11 3.67
CA ASP A 254 -15.72 -36.66 4.16
C ASP A 254 -15.65 -35.16 4.42
N LEU A 255 -16.46 -34.40 3.69
CA LEU A 255 -16.49 -32.94 3.74
C LEU A 255 -17.77 -32.40 4.37
N ALA A 256 -18.64 -33.27 4.90
CA ALA A 256 -19.90 -32.86 5.49
C ALA A 256 -19.66 -31.81 6.59
N GLY A 257 -20.29 -30.64 6.45
CA GLY A 257 -20.15 -29.51 7.38
C GLY A 257 -18.78 -28.81 7.39
N ALA A 258 -17.81 -29.28 6.60
CA ALA A 258 -16.44 -28.77 6.61
C ALA A 258 -16.11 -27.79 5.49
N ILE A 259 -16.98 -27.63 4.48
CA ILE A 259 -16.76 -26.81 3.29
C ILE A 259 -17.82 -25.74 3.07
N ILE A 260 -17.37 -24.57 2.61
CA ILE A 260 -18.23 -23.49 2.09
C ILE A 260 -17.70 -23.07 0.71
N PRO A 261 -18.54 -23.01 -0.34
CA PRO A 261 -19.95 -23.41 -0.33
C PRO A 261 -20.09 -24.93 -0.09
N PRO A 262 -21.21 -25.38 0.50
CA PRO A 262 -21.49 -26.80 0.67
C PRO A 262 -21.43 -27.57 -0.66
N ALA A 263 -21.13 -28.86 -0.60
CA ALA A 263 -21.12 -29.70 -1.79
C ALA A 263 -22.49 -29.69 -2.50
N ARG A 264 -22.45 -29.52 -3.83
CA ARG A 264 -23.60 -29.40 -4.73
C ARG A 264 -24.48 -28.17 -4.48
N ALA A 265 -23.93 -27.13 -3.83
CA ALA A 265 -24.63 -25.86 -3.70
C ALA A 265 -25.00 -25.31 -5.08
N ASP A 266 -26.18 -24.68 -5.18
CA ASP A 266 -26.65 -23.97 -6.36
C ASP A 266 -26.79 -22.48 -6.05
N ALA A 267 -26.90 -21.67 -7.10
CA ALA A 267 -27.01 -20.21 -7.00
C ALA A 267 -25.88 -19.55 -6.18
N VAL A 268 -24.66 -20.09 -6.25
CA VAL A 268 -23.47 -19.52 -5.61
C VAL A 268 -23.02 -18.24 -6.35
N GLN A 269 -22.60 -17.21 -5.62
CA GLN A 269 -22.12 -15.97 -6.21
C GLN A 269 -20.76 -16.17 -6.90
N THR A 270 -20.47 -15.39 -7.93
CA THR A 270 -19.24 -15.57 -8.73
C THR A 270 -17.96 -15.12 -8.01
N ASP A 271 -18.09 -14.41 -6.90
CA ASP A 271 -17.02 -13.89 -6.05
C ASP A 271 -16.87 -14.66 -4.73
N THR A 272 -17.56 -15.81 -4.58
CA THR A 272 -17.54 -16.60 -3.35
C THR A 272 -16.13 -17.07 -2.97
N PRO A 273 -15.63 -16.74 -1.76
CA PRO A 273 -14.45 -17.39 -1.21
C PRO A 273 -14.78 -18.85 -0.84
N LEU A 274 -13.79 -19.73 -0.97
CA LEU A 274 -13.91 -21.13 -0.53
C LEU A 274 -13.40 -21.21 0.91
N ARG A 275 -14.15 -21.85 1.82
CA ARG A 275 -13.71 -22.08 3.20
C ARG A 275 -13.60 -23.56 3.51
N LEU A 276 -12.58 -23.92 4.28
CA LEU A 276 -12.36 -25.25 4.86
C LEU A 276 -12.28 -25.13 6.37
N ARG A 277 -13.08 -25.91 7.09
CA ARG A 277 -13.01 -26.03 8.55
C ARG A 277 -12.32 -27.33 8.93
N PHE A 278 -11.30 -27.22 9.75
CA PHE A 278 -10.51 -28.32 10.30
C PHE A 278 -10.87 -28.57 11.77
N ASP A 279 -10.44 -29.70 12.32
CA ASP A 279 -10.71 -30.04 13.73
C ASP A 279 -9.84 -29.20 14.70
N GLN A 280 -8.70 -28.70 14.21
CA GLN A 280 -7.75 -27.81 14.88
C GLN A 280 -7.20 -26.77 13.91
N PRO A 281 -6.52 -25.71 14.38
CA PRO A 281 -5.88 -24.74 13.49
C PRO A 281 -4.87 -25.43 12.56
N PRO A 282 -5.08 -25.41 11.22
CA PRO A 282 -4.14 -26.00 10.28
C PRO A 282 -2.88 -25.13 10.20
N ARG A 283 -1.80 -25.67 9.63
CA ARG A 283 -0.66 -24.85 9.19
C ARG A 283 -0.69 -24.71 7.68
N LEU A 284 -0.52 -23.49 7.16
CA LEU A 284 -0.37 -23.28 5.73
C LEU A 284 0.96 -23.90 5.26
N GLY A 285 0.88 -24.83 4.31
CA GLY A 285 2.04 -25.47 3.72
C GLY A 285 2.81 -24.55 2.77
N SER A 286 3.93 -25.02 2.25
CA SER A 286 4.79 -24.27 1.30
C SER A 286 4.68 -24.76 -0.15
N ALA A 287 3.86 -25.78 -0.40
CA ALA A 287 3.72 -26.46 -1.69
C ALA A 287 2.25 -26.73 -2.04
N GLY A 288 2.04 -27.32 -3.22
CA GLY A 288 0.72 -27.66 -3.72
C GLY A 288 -0.12 -26.46 -4.16
N SER A 289 -1.35 -26.76 -4.56
CA SER A 289 -2.31 -25.79 -5.07
C SER A 289 -3.75 -26.20 -4.75
N VAL A 290 -4.61 -25.19 -4.68
CA VAL A 290 -6.06 -25.33 -4.83
C VAL A 290 -6.39 -25.04 -6.30
N ARG A 291 -7.16 -25.91 -6.93
CA ARG A 291 -7.56 -25.80 -8.34
C ARG A 291 -9.06 -25.83 -8.47
N ILE A 292 -9.57 -24.92 -9.31
CA ILE A 292 -10.99 -24.84 -9.64
C ILE A 292 -11.14 -25.21 -11.11
N TYR A 293 -12.05 -26.13 -11.39
CA TYR A 293 -12.33 -26.60 -12.74
C TYR A 293 -13.80 -26.38 -13.09
N ARG A 294 -14.06 -25.94 -14.31
CA ARG A 294 -15.40 -25.95 -14.88
C ARG A 294 -15.82 -27.40 -15.13
N GLN A 295 -17.01 -27.75 -14.66
CA GLN A 295 -17.49 -29.14 -14.68
C GLN A 295 -17.87 -29.61 -16.09
N ALA A 296 -18.40 -28.72 -16.94
CA ALA A 296 -18.91 -29.08 -18.26
C ALA A 296 -17.83 -29.65 -19.20
N ASP A 297 -16.58 -29.22 -19.07
CA ASP A 297 -15.49 -29.56 -19.99
C ASP A 297 -14.15 -29.82 -19.29
N HIS A 298 -14.13 -29.91 -17.96
CA HIS A 298 -12.93 -30.09 -17.15
C HIS A 298 -11.86 -29.01 -17.36
N LYS A 299 -12.24 -27.83 -17.85
CA LYS A 299 -11.31 -26.72 -18.04
C LYS A 299 -10.87 -26.16 -16.68
N LEU A 300 -9.56 -26.12 -16.45
CA LEU A 300 -8.97 -25.42 -15.31
C LEU A 300 -9.26 -23.92 -15.44
N VAL A 301 -9.92 -23.36 -14.43
CA VAL A 301 -10.29 -21.93 -14.40
C VAL A 301 -9.47 -21.11 -13.42
N ASP A 302 -8.96 -21.75 -12.35
CA ASP A 302 -8.09 -21.06 -11.39
C ASP A 302 -7.07 -22.00 -10.73
N ILE A 303 -5.91 -21.45 -10.38
CA ILE A 303 -4.85 -22.10 -9.59
C ILE A 303 -4.43 -21.14 -8.49
N ILE A 304 -4.66 -21.53 -7.24
CA ILE A 304 -4.40 -20.73 -6.05
C ILE A 304 -3.34 -21.45 -5.22
N ARG A 305 -2.30 -20.75 -4.77
CA ARG A 305 -1.15 -21.37 -4.08
C ARG A 305 -0.91 -20.71 -2.72
N PRO A 306 -0.28 -21.44 -1.77
CA PRO A 306 0.23 -20.82 -0.55
C PRO A 306 1.27 -19.72 -0.81
N GLY A 307 1.26 -18.69 0.04
CA GLY A 307 2.21 -17.57 0.03
C GLY A 307 1.69 -16.31 -0.68
N ASP A 308 2.53 -15.28 -0.74
CA ASP A 308 2.17 -13.99 -1.33
C ASP A 308 2.07 -14.03 -2.86
N GLU A 309 1.12 -13.25 -3.38
CA GLU A 309 0.96 -12.92 -4.79
C GLU A 309 0.69 -11.42 -4.97
N VAL A 310 0.78 -10.92 -6.20
CA VAL A 310 0.28 -9.58 -6.55
C VAL A 310 -1.09 -9.71 -7.18
N ALA A 311 -2.10 -9.09 -6.56
CA ALA A 311 -3.46 -9.05 -7.06
C ALA A 311 -3.77 -7.71 -7.74
N ALA A 312 -4.55 -7.77 -8.82
CA ALA A 312 -5.20 -6.62 -9.41
C ALA A 312 -6.61 -6.49 -8.82
N ILE A 313 -6.90 -5.36 -8.21
CA ILE A 313 -8.22 -5.00 -7.66
C ILE A 313 -8.88 -4.02 -8.65
N GLY A 314 -10.13 -4.27 -9.00
CA GLY A 314 -10.85 -3.64 -10.11
C GLY A 314 -11.32 -4.68 -11.14
N TYR A 315 -12.14 -4.25 -12.10
CA TYR A 315 -12.78 -5.16 -13.06
C TYR A 315 -11.90 -5.46 -14.31
N PRO A 316 -12.13 -6.57 -15.03
CA PRO A 316 -11.37 -6.92 -16.22
C PRO A 316 -11.57 -5.89 -17.34
N GLY A 317 -10.47 -5.36 -17.88
CA GLY A 317 -10.51 -4.35 -18.94
C GLY A 317 -10.53 -2.90 -18.44
N GLN A 318 -10.59 -2.68 -17.12
CA GLN A 318 -10.41 -1.35 -16.54
C GLN A 318 -9.01 -0.80 -16.87
N ASP A 319 -8.95 0.45 -17.30
CA ASP A 319 -7.76 1.15 -17.77
C ASP A 319 -6.70 1.31 -16.67
N GLN A 320 -7.15 1.60 -15.45
CA GLN A 320 -6.34 1.71 -14.24
C GLN A 320 -6.92 0.84 -13.14
N ARG A 321 -6.08 -0.05 -12.59
CA ARG A 321 -6.42 -0.93 -11.48
C ARG A 321 -5.46 -0.72 -10.32
N ARG A 322 -5.87 -1.15 -9.14
CA ARG A 322 -5.03 -1.12 -7.96
C ARG A 322 -4.26 -2.44 -7.84
N TYR A 323 -2.94 -2.37 -7.74
CA TYR A 323 -2.08 -3.55 -7.66
C TYR A 323 -1.38 -3.65 -6.30
N THR A 324 -1.67 -4.71 -5.56
CA THR A 324 -1.20 -4.90 -4.18
C THR A 324 -0.75 -6.33 -3.95
N ARG A 325 0.25 -6.53 -3.10
CA ARG A 325 0.54 -7.84 -2.51
C ARG A 325 -0.63 -8.30 -1.66
N ARG A 326 -0.93 -9.60 -1.72
CA ARG A 326 -1.89 -10.27 -0.83
C ARG A 326 -1.51 -11.74 -0.61
N THR A 327 -2.14 -12.35 0.39
CA THR A 327 -2.13 -13.80 0.60
C THR A 327 -3.50 -14.37 0.22
N PRO A 328 -3.62 -15.23 -0.80
CA PRO A 328 -4.91 -15.75 -1.25
C PRO A 328 -5.47 -16.86 -0.35
N ILE A 329 -4.64 -17.48 0.50
CA ILE A 329 -5.05 -18.48 1.48
C ILE A 329 -4.70 -17.96 2.88
N THR A 330 -5.71 -17.76 3.70
CA THR A 330 -5.57 -17.25 5.08
C THR A 330 -6.13 -18.29 6.07
N ILE A 331 -5.63 -18.27 7.30
CA ILE A 331 -6.07 -19.16 8.38
C ILE A 331 -6.51 -18.29 9.56
N ASP A 332 -7.71 -18.54 10.05
CA ASP A 332 -8.26 -17.95 11.27
C ASP A 332 -8.86 -19.06 12.15
N GLY A 333 -8.21 -19.30 13.29
CA GLY A 333 -8.48 -20.46 14.13
C GLY A 333 -8.46 -21.76 13.31
N ASN A 334 -9.57 -22.49 13.33
CA ASN A 334 -9.75 -23.75 12.63
C ASN A 334 -10.17 -23.60 11.16
N SER A 335 -10.34 -22.38 10.66
CA SER A 335 -10.87 -22.13 9.31
C SER A 335 -9.77 -21.64 8.39
N ALA A 336 -9.65 -22.25 7.22
CA ALA A 336 -8.88 -21.71 6.11
C ALA A 336 -9.83 -21.06 5.09
N THR A 337 -9.54 -19.82 4.71
CA THR A 337 -10.24 -19.13 3.62
C THR A 337 -9.32 -19.07 2.40
N ILE A 338 -9.78 -19.66 1.30
CA ILE A 338 -9.14 -19.66 -0.01
C ILE A 338 -9.91 -18.69 -0.90
N ARG A 339 -9.25 -17.64 -1.37
CA ARG A 339 -9.84 -16.60 -2.20
C ARG A 339 -9.52 -16.88 -3.67
N PRO A 340 -10.50 -17.29 -4.49
CA PRO A 340 -10.30 -17.31 -5.93
C PRO A 340 -9.79 -15.96 -6.43
N HIS A 341 -9.02 -15.97 -7.51
CA HIS A 341 -8.71 -14.71 -8.17
C HIS A 341 -10.01 -14.08 -8.69
N ALA A 342 -10.06 -12.75 -8.70
CA ALA A 342 -11.26 -12.04 -9.15
C ALA A 342 -11.62 -12.45 -10.60
N HIS A 343 -12.92 -12.51 -10.88
CA HIS A 343 -13.47 -12.74 -12.22
C HIS A 343 -13.15 -14.11 -12.86
N ARG A 344 -12.85 -15.14 -12.04
CA ARG A 344 -12.57 -16.51 -12.53
C ARG A 344 -13.80 -17.38 -12.70
N LEU A 345 -14.85 -17.14 -11.91
CA LEU A 345 -16.10 -17.88 -12.00
C LEU A 345 -17.09 -17.10 -12.88
N ALA A 346 -17.64 -17.79 -13.88
CA ALA A 346 -18.68 -17.26 -14.73
C ALA A 346 -20.06 -17.58 -14.13
N TYR A 347 -21.06 -16.77 -14.46
CA TYR A 347 -22.46 -17.07 -14.16
C TYR A 347 -22.93 -18.35 -14.89
N GLY A 348 -23.96 -18.99 -14.33
CA GLY A 348 -24.66 -20.15 -14.90
C GLY A 348 -23.79 -21.39 -15.07
N SER A 349 -22.66 -21.47 -14.38
CA SER A 349 -21.61 -22.47 -14.60
C SER A 349 -21.41 -23.33 -13.36
N ALA A 350 -21.21 -24.63 -13.57
CA ALA A 350 -20.88 -25.57 -12.51
C ALA A 350 -19.36 -25.79 -12.42
N TYR A 351 -18.86 -25.91 -11.18
CA TYR A 351 -17.45 -26.02 -10.86
C TYR A 351 -17.20 -27.15 -9.87
N TYR A 352 -15.96 -27.65 -9.85
CA TYR A 352 -15.46 -28.50 -8.77
C TYR A 352 -14.08 -28.02 -8.29
N VAL A 353 -13.83 -28.21 -7.00
CA VAL A 353 -12.61 -27.80 -6.31
C VAL A 353 -11.75 -29.02 -6.01
N VAL A 354 -10.45 -28.89 -6.23
CA VAL A 354 -9.44 -29.89 -5.87
C VAL A 354 -8.37 -29.21 -5.02
N VAL A 355 -7.96 -29.83 -3.91
CA VAL A 355 -6.97 -29.29 -2.98
C VAL A 355 -5.86 -30.31 -2.79
N GLU A 356 -4.61 -29.96 -3.11
CA GLU A 356 -3.49 -30.85 -2.83
C GLU A 356 -3.20 -30.98 -1.33
N PRO A 357 -2.66 -32.13 -0.87
CA PRO A 357 -2.39 -32.36 0.55
C PRO A 357 -1.40 -31.33 1.10
N GLY A 358 -0.37 -30.97 0.32
CA GLY A 358 0.69 -30.04 0.73
C GLY A 358 0.26 -28.58 0.91
N VAL A 359 -1.01 -28.24 0.66
CA VAL A 359 -1.55 -26.90 0.93
C VAL A 359 -1.72 -26.69 2.44
N PHE A 360 -2.08 -27.72 3.18
CA PHE A 360 -2.32 -27.65 4.63
C PHE A 360 -1.58 -28.78 5.35
N ASP A 361 -0.60 -28.39 6.19
CA ASP A 361 0.19 -29.32 6.99
C ASP A 361 -0.49 -29.57 8.35
N ASN A 362 -0.29 -30.77 8.91
CA ASN A 362 -0.77 -31.18 10.25
C ASN A 362 -2.27 -30.95 10.50
N ALA A 363 -3.06 -31.07 9.44
CA ALA A 363 -4.48 -30.80 9.46
C ALA A 363 -5.30 -32.09 9.53
N THR A 364 -6.48 -32.04 10.15
CA THR A 364 -7.48 -33.11 10.13
C THR A 364 -8.86 -32.51 9.85
N ILE A 365 -9.70 -33.28 9.17
CA ILE A 365 -11.09 -32.93 8.89
C ILE A 365 -11.94 -34.13 9.31
N ASN A 366 -12.92 -33.89 10.18
CA ASN A 366 -13.87 -34.89 10.64
C ASN A 366 -13.17 -36.13 11.24
N GLY A 367 -12.08 -35.91 11.99
CA GLY A 367 -11.31 -36.95 12.68
C GLY A 367 -10.31 -37.71 11.81
N ALA A 368 -10.20 -37.40 10.51
CA ALA A 368 -9.25 -38.03 9.60
C ALA A 368 -8.10 -37.07 9.21
N PRO A 369 -6.84 -37.57 9.07
CA PRO A 369 -5.75 -36.77 8.53
C PRO A 369 -6.09 -36.17 7.16
N PHE A 370 -5.78 -34.88 6.99
CA PHE A 370 -6.01 -34.18 5.73
C PHE A 370 -5.07 -34.71 4.65
N ALA A 371 -5.62 -35.48 3.71
CA ALA A 371 -4.91 -36.04 2.57
C ALA A 371 -5.29 -35.35 1.24
N GLY A 372 -5.71 -34.08 1.32
CA GLY A 372 -6.24 -33.32 0.18
C GLY A 372 -7.70 -33.63 -0.17
N ILE A 373 -8.23 -32.87 -1.13
CA ILE A 373 -9.60 -33.01 -1.64
C ILE A 373 -9.52 -33.32 -3.12
N GLY A 374 -9.88 -34.55 -3.50
CA GLY A 374 -9.96 -35.00 -4.90
C GLY A 374 -11.32 -34.73 -5.54
N LYS A 375 -11.42 -34.87 -6.87
CA LYS A 375 -12.71 -34.81 -7.60
C LYS A 375 -13.75 -35.77 -7.02
N ALA A 376 -13.33 -36.95 -6.55
CA ALA A 376 -14.19 -37.96 -5.96
C ALA A 376 -14.83 -37.54 -4.62
N ALA A 377 -14.24 -36.56 -3.92
CA ALA A 377 -14.81 -36.00 -2.69
C ALA A 377 -16.04 -35.11 -2.96
N GLY A 378 -16.28 -34.72 -4.22
CA GLY A 378 -17.55 -34.14 -4.63
C GLY A 378 -17.78 -32.68 -4.22
N TRP A 379 -16.73 -31.93 -3.87
CA TRP A 379 -16.84 -30.48 -3.64
C TRP A 379 -17.13 -29.77 -4.97
N THR A 380 -18.41 -29.64 -5.25
CA THR A 380 -18.97 -29.08 -6.48
C THR A 380 -19.96 -27.97 -6.13
N PHE A 381 -20.14 -26.99 -7.00
CA PHE A 381 -21.17 -25.98 -6.85
C PHE A 381 -21.52 -25.36 -8.21
N ARG A 382 -22.70 -24.76 -8.30
CA ARG A 382 -23.18 -24.04 -9.49
C ARG A 382 -23.39 -22.57 -9.15
N THR A 383 -22.87 -21.69 -9.99
CA THR A 383 -23.02 -20.25 -9.82
C THR A 383 -24.41 -19.77 -10.24
N ARG A 384 -24.86 -18.63 -9.70
CA ARG A 384 -26.10 -17.95 -10.08
C ARG A 384 -26.22 -17.82 -11.60
N ALA A 385 -27.44 -17.88 -12.12
CA ALA A 385 -27.69 -17.92 -13.57
C ALA A 385 -27.26 -16.64 -14.31
N ALA A 386 -27.38 -15.48 -13.66
CA ALA A 386 -27.12 -14.18 -14.27
C ALA A 386 -26.57 -13.17 -13.24
N ALA A 387 -25.92 -12.14 -13.76
CA ALA A 387 -25.51 -10.98 -12.98
C ALA A 387 -26.74 -10.21 -12.46
N PRO A 388 -26.63 -9.52 -11.31
CA PRO A 388 -27.69 -8.63 -10.85
C PRO A 388 -27.92 -7.47 -11.82
N ALA A 389 -29.14 -6.93 -11.82
CA ALA A 389 -29.50 -5.78 -12.64
C ALA A 389 -29.96 -4.61 -11.75
N GLY A 390 -29.76 -3.39 -12.25
CA GLY A 390 -30.20 -2.18 -11.58
C GLY A 390 -29.17 -1.58 -10.61
N PRO A 391 -29.54 -0.47 -9.95
CA PRO A 391 -28.62 0.35 -9.15
C PRO A 391 -28.52 -0.08 -7.69
N MET A 392 -29.29 -1.07 -7.25
CA MET A 392 -29.23 -1.61 -5.88
C MET A 392 -28.58 -2.98 -5.91
N LEU A 393 -27.41 -3.11 -5.29
CA LEU A 393 -26.65 -4.35 -5.20
C LEU A 393 -26.63 -4.81 -3.74
N SER A 394 -26.78 -6.10 -3.51
CA SER A 394 -26.71 -6.69 -2.16
C SER A 394 -25.41 -7.48 -1.96
N VAL A 395 -24.79 -7.33 -0.78
CA VAL A 395 -23.60 -8.07 -0.33
C VAL A 395 -23.93 -8.72 1.01
N ASP A 396 -23.65 -10.01 1.15
CA ASP A 396 -23.82 -10.75 2.39
C ASP A 396 -22.82 -11.93 2.38
N ASP A 397 -22.16 -12.26 3.49
CA ASP A 397 -21.17 -13.36 3.53
C ASP A 397 -21.79 -14.75 3.72
N ASP A 398 -23.02 -14.85 4.22
CA ASP A 398 -23.73 -16.13 4.41
C ASP A 398 -25.21 -16.16 3.98
N GLY A 399 -25.86 -15.00 3.86
CA GLY A 399 -27.28 -14.86 3.49
C GLY A 399 -27.58 -14.79 1.97
N PRO A 400 -28.83 -14.59 1.56
CA PRO A 400 -29.18 -14.35 0.16
C PRO A 400 -28.70 -12.95 -0.29
N ALA A 401 -27.76 -12.92 -1.23
CA ALA A 401 -27.23 -11.66 -1.78
C ALA A 401 -26.74 -11.81 -3.21
N ASP A 402 -26.44 -10.68 -3.86
CA ASP A 402 -25.87 -10.65 -5.19
C ASP A 402 -24.39 -11.02 -5.23
N PHE A 403 -23.67 -10.62 -4.17
CA PHE A 403 -22.22 -10.78 -4.02
C PHE A 403 -21.87 -11.29 -2.62
N ARG A 404 -20.74 -12.00 -2.50
CA ARG A 404 -20.12 -12.34 -1.20
C ARG A 404 -19.08 -11.34 -0.73
N THR A 405 -18.62 -10.48 -1.62
CA THR A 405 -17.57 -9.50 -1.37
C THR A 405 -18.07 -8.11 -1.74
N VAL A 406 -17.64 -7.11 -0.96
CA VAL A 406 -17.94 -5.70 -1.28
C VAL A 406 -17.18 -5.31 -2.54
N GLN A 407 -15.94 -5.77 -2.72
CA GLN A 407 -15.19 -5.52 -3.95
C GLN A 407 -15.87 -6.12 -5.20
N GLY A 408 -16.50 -7.30 -5.11
CA GLY A 408 -17.26 -7.88 -6.22
C GLY A 408 -18.42 -6.98 -6.66
N ALA A 409 -19.15 -6.41 -5.70
CA ALA A 409 -20.20 -5.43 -5.96
C ALA A 409 -19.65 -4.10 -6.53
N LEU A 410 -18.50 -3.64 -6.04
CA LEU A 410 -17.82 -2.45 -6.55
C LEU A 410 -17.36 -2.64 -8.00
N ASP A 411 -16.74 -3.78 -8.31
CA ASP A 411 -16.33 -4.12 -9.67
C ASP A 411 -17.54 -4.11 -10.62
N HIS A 412 -18.66 -4.70 -10.20
CA HIS A 412 -19.90 -4.67 -10.96
C HIS A 412 -20.43 -3.24 -11.17
N ALA A 413 -20.50 -2.44 -10.11
CA ALA A 413 -20.95 -1.05 -10.18
C ALA A 413 -20.09 -0.21 -11.13
N MET A 414 -18.76 -0.31 -11.03
CA MET A 414 -17.82 0.43 -11.87
C MET A 414 -17.84 -0.04 -13.34
N GLN A 415 -18.15 -1.31 -13.59
CA GLN A 415 -18.17 -1.87 -14.94
C GLN A 415 -19.50 -1.63 -15.67
N HIS A 416 -20.62 -1.65 -14.95
CA HIS A 416 -21.95 -1.74 -15.56
C HIS A 416 -22.83 -0.51 -15.37
N ALA A 417 -22.49 0.42 -14.47
CA ALA A 417 -23.19 1.68 -14.32
C ALA A 417 -22.37 2.86 -14.89
N GLY A 418 -23.05 3.83 -15.47
CA GLY A 418 -22.40 5.07 -15.91
C GLY A 418 -21.76 5.82 -14.72
N GLN A 419 -20.71 6.59 -14.99
CA GLN A 419 -19.95 7.31 -13.95
C GLN A 419 -20.87 8.04 -12.96
N ALA A 420 -21.80 8.87 -13.45
CA ALA A 420 -22.72 9.65 -12.62
C ALA A 420 -24.00 8.90 -12.20
N THR A 421 -24.28 7.71 -12.72
CA THR A 421 -25.51 6.96 -12.40
C THR A 421 -25.48 6.49 -10.95
N PRO A 422 -26.43 6.88 -10.07
CA PRO A 422 -26.41 6.48 -8.67
C PRO A 422 -26.43 4.97 -8.49
N VAL A 423 -25.60 4.45 -7.56
CA VAL A 423 -25.57 3.03 -7.19
C VAL A 423 -25.47 2.92 -5.67
N THR A 424 -26.26 2.02 -5.09
CA THR A 424 -26.19 1.64 -3.67
C THR A 424 -25.79 0.18 -3.54
N ILE A 425 -24.78 -0.08 -2.72
CA ILE A 425 -24.35 -1.40 -2.28
C ILE A 425 -24.81 -1.57 -0.83
N ALA A 426 -25.83 -2.37 -0.61
CA ALA A 426 -26.32 -2.74 0.72
C ALA A 426 -25.53 -3.94 1.23
N VAL A 427 -24.89 -3.80 2.39
CA VAL A 427 -23.99 -4.80 2.98
C VAL A 427 -24.63 -5.35 4.26
N GLY A 428 -24.94 -6.65 4.27
CA GLY A 428 -25.43 -7.36 5.46
C GLY A 428 -24.36 -7.50 6.54
N ASN A 429 -24.80 -7.67 7.79
CA ASN A 429 -23.89 -7.93 8.91
C ASN A 429 -22.96 -9.10 8.61
N GLY A 430 -21.66 -8.93 8.87
CA GLY A 430 -20.65 -9.91 8.47
C GLY A 430 -19.23 -9.37 8.63
N ARG A 431 -18.26 -10.26 8.43
CA ARG A 431 -16.82 -9.96 8.52
C ARG A 431 -16.18 -10.15 7.14
N TYR A 432 -15.90 -9.05 6.47
CA TYR A 432 -15.41 -9.04 5.09
C TYR A 432 -13.91 -8.74 5.09
N ASP A 433 -13.08 -9.78 5.00
CA ASP A 433 -11.63 -9.60 4.92
C ASP A 433 -11.20 -9.25 3.48
N GLU A 434 -11.05 -7.97 3.16
CA GLU A 434 -10.75 -7.53 1.79
C GLU A 434 -10.18 -6.12 1.71
N MET A 435 -9.37 -5.89 0.67
CA MET A 435 -8.96 -4.55 0.25
C MET A 435 -9.93 -4.04 -0.81
N LEU A 436 -10.31 -2.77 -0.70
CA LEU A 436 -11.27 -2.13 -1.58
C LEU A 436 -10.61 -1.11 -2.51
N PHE A 437 -11.14 -1.03 -3.73
CA PHE A 437 -10.74 -0.06 -4.73
C PHE A 437 -11.95 0.47 -5.49
N ILE A 438 -12.04 1.80 -5.56
CA ILE A 438 -13.06 2.54 -6.30
C ILE A 438 -12.35 3.52 -7.21
N ARG A 439 -12.73 3.56 -8.49
CA ARG A 439 -12.21 4.55 -9.43
C ARG A 439 -13.27 5.01 -10.40
N GLY A 440 -13.43 6.32 -10.54
CA GLY A 440 -14.26 6.93 -11.58
C GLY A 440 -15.74 6.61 -11.48
N LYS A 441 -16.24 6.31 -10.28
CA LYS A 441 -17.66 6.03 -10.04
C LYS A 441 -18.20 7.03 -9.03
N ASP A 442 -19.00 7.97 -9.53
CA ASP A 442 -19.64 9.00 -8.72
C ASP A 442 -20.97 8.49 -8.16
N ASN A 443 -21.55 9.20 -7.17
CA ASN A 443 -22.85 8.88 -6.58
C ASN A 443 -22.98 7.42 -6.11
N LEU A 444 -21.90 6.89 -5.52
CA LEU A 444 -21.83 5.54 -5.01
C LEU A 444 -22.04 5.53 -3.49
N THR A 445 -22.98 4.73 -3.01
CA THR A 445 -23.21 4.51 -1.58
C THR A 445 -22.87 3.08 -1.19
N ILE A 446 -22.02 2.90 -0.18
CA ILE A 446 -21.83 1.63 0.52
C ILE A 446 -22.54 1.79 1.86
N LYS A 447 -23.62 1.03 2.04
CA LYS A 447 -24.48 1.12 3.22
C LYS A 447 -24.51 -0.21 3.96
N GLY A 448 -24.00 -0.23 5.19
CA GLY A 448 -24.12 -1.39 6.05
C GLY A 448 -25.50 -1.50 6.70
N GLU A 449 -25.88 -2.74 7.02
CA GLU A 449 -27.06 -3.06 7.83
C GLU A 449 -26.92 -2.49 9.25
N SER A 450 -25.72 -2.61 9.83
CA SER A 450 -25.39 -1.98 11.10
C SER A 450 -23.92 -1.59 11.15
N ARG A 451 -23.64 -0.54 11.92
CA ARG A 451 -22.30 0.00 12.10
C ARG A 451 -21.31 -1.04 12.65
N ASP A 452 -21.70 -1.76 13.70
CA ASP A 452 -20.81 -2.69 14.43
C ASP A 452 -20.89 -4.13 13.89
N GLY A 453 -21.99 -4.48 13.22
CA GLY A 453 -22.19 -5.79 12.61
C GLY A 453 -21.55 -5.93 11.23
N VAL A 454 -21.47 -4.83 10.45
CA VAL A 454 -20.76 -4.81 9.17
C VAL A 454 -19.32 -4.37 9.38
N VAL A 455 -18.38 -5.30 9.30
CA VAL A 455 -16.95 -4.99 9.46
C VAL A 455 -16.16 -5.47 8.25
N ILE A 456 -15.68 -4.50 7.49
CA ILE A 456 -14.74 -4.72 6.39
C ILE A 456 -13.34 -4.50 6.95
N HIS A 457 -12.50 -5.51 6.89
CA HIS A 457 -11.19 -5.49 7.54
C HIS A 457 -10.10 -6.06 6.65
N ASN A 458 -8.85 -5.67 6.86
CA ASN A 458 -7.68 -6.32 6.26
C ASN A 458 -6.41 -5.83 6.96
N GLY A 459 -5.36 -6.65 7.00
CA GLY A 459 -4.05 -6.24 7.47
C GLY A 459 -3.20 -5.71 6.32
N ASN A 460 -3.05 -4.40 6.20
CA ASN A 460 -2.19 -3.80 5.17
C ASN A 460 -1.42 -2.60 5.72
N ASN A 461 -0.14 -2.46 5.38
CA ASN A 461 0.74 -1.45 5.94
C ASN A 461 1.87 -1.06 4.98
N ASP A 462 2.59 0.02 5.30
CA ASP A 462 3.65 0.58 4.46
C ASP A 462 4.81 -0.40 4.20
N GLY A 463 5.06 -1.35 5.10
CA GLY A 463 6.09 -2.37 4.91
C GLY A 463 5.67 -3.44 3.90
N TYR A 464 4.37 -3.77 3.85
CA TYR A 464 3.81 -4.81 2.98
C TYR A 464 3.41 -4.25 1.59
N ASN A 465 2.66 -3.15 1.55
CA ASN A 465 2.29 -2.42 0.33
C ASN A 465 2.64 -0.93 0.48
N PRO A 466 3.86 -0.50 0.11
CA PRO A 466 4.38 0.81 0.46
C PRO A 466 3.66 1.98 -0.22
N GLY A 467 3.63 3.11 0.49
CA GLY A 467 3.05 4.38 0.04
C GLY A 467 1.54 4.46 0.21
N SER A 468 0.99 5.68 0.05
CA SER A 468 -0.47 5.88 0.00
C SER A 468 -1.12 5.14 -1.17
N GLY A 469 -0.37 5.01 -2.26
CA GLY A 469 -0.74 4.27 -3.45
C GLY A 469 -1.38 5.12 -4.54
N LEU A 470 -1.47 4.55 -5.74
CA LEU A 470 -2.13 5.05 -6.95
C LEU A 470 -2.60 3.84 -7.78
N SER A 471 -3.71 3.98 -8.50
CA SER A 471 -4.03 3.01 -9.56
C SER A 471 -3.10 3.17 -10.75
N GLN A 472 -2.97 2.10 -11.53
CA GLN A 472 -1.96 1.97 -12.57
C GLN A 472 -2.47 1.12 -13.73
N GLY A 473 -1.85 1.29 -14.90
CA GLY A 473 -2.08 0.42 -16.05
C GLY A 473 -1.38 -0.93 -15.88
N PRO A 474 -1.80 -1.97 -16.61
CA PRO A 474 -1.23 -3.32 -16.52
C PRO A 474 0.23 -3.43 -16.99
N GLN A 475 0.79 -2.40 -17.63
CA GLN A 475 2.18 -2.33 -18.08
C GLN A 475 3.04 -1.37 -17.23
N SER A 476 2.48 -0.88 -16.12
CA SER A 476 3.18 0.06 -15.26
C SER A 476 4.44 -0.56 -14.64
N PRO A 477 5.48 0.26 -14.44
CA PRO A 477 6.81 -0.24 -14.10
C PRO A 477 6.86 -1.03 -12.80
N SER A 478 6.15 -0.59 -11.78
CA SER A 478 6.04 -1.29 -10.50
C SER A 478 4.57 -1.30 -10.10
N PHE A 479 4.21 -2.08 -9.08
CA PHE A 479 2.90 -1.95 -8.44
C PHE A 479 2.99 -0.92 -7.31
N THR A 480 2.10 0.07 -7.33
CA THR A 480 2.02 1.11 -6.30
C THR A 480 0.62 1.19 -5.72
N GLY A 481 -0.06 0.08 -5.48
CA GLY A 481 -1.43 0.09 -4.96
C GLY A 481 -1.56 0.57 -3.51
N GLY A 482 -0.46 0.73 -2.78
CA GLY A 482 -0.41 1.33 -1.45
C GLY A 482 -1.13 0.56 -0.34
N ARG A 483 -1.09 1.15 0.85
CA ARG A 483 -1.42 0.47 2.12
C ARG A 483 -2.86 0.63 2.64
N ALA A 484 -3.66 1.50 2.03
CA ALA A 484 -5.03 1.74 2.51
C ALA A 484 -5.93 0.51 2.38
N LEU A 485 -6.82 0.27 3.32
CA LEU A 485 -7.85 -0.76 3.15
C LEU A 485 -8.77 -0.39 1.99
N LEU A 486 -9.43 0.77 2.07
CA LEU A 486 -10.23 1.35 0.99
C LEU A 486 -9.46 2.47 0.31
N MET A 487 -9.28 2.35 -1.00
CA MET A 487 -8.73 3.41 -1.84
C MET A 487 -9.76 3.85 -2.87
N ALA A 488 -10.11 5.14 -2.85
CA ALA A 488 -11.05 5.74 -3.79
C ALA A 488 -10.35 6.84 -4.60
N GLU A 489 -10.36 6.71 -5.92
CA GLU A 489 -9.75 7.68 -6.84
C GLU A 489 -10.78 8.27 -7.78
N THR A 490 -10.59 9.54 -8.15
CA THR A 490 -11.34 10.22 -9.22
C THR A 490 -12.86 10.02 -9.16
N SER A 491 -13.41 9.88 -7.94
CA SER A 491 -14.82 9.66 -7.67
C SER A 491 -15.36 10.85 -6.87
N ASP A 492 -16.60 11.24 -7.12
CA ASP A 492 -17.32 12.31 -6.42
C ASP A 492 -18.61 11.80 -5.77
N LEU A 493 -19.00 12.39 -4.64
CA LEU A 493 -20.13 11.96 -3.82
C LEU A 493 -20.10 10.47 -3.47
N LEU A 494 -18.94 9.98 -3.02
CA LEU A 494 -18.84 8.66 -2.39
C LEU A 494 -19.44 8.73 -0.98
N THR A 495 -20.32 7.80 -0.65
CA THR A 495 -20.95 7.71 0.68
C THR A 495 -20.63 6.38 1.36
N LEU A 496 -20.07 6.45 2.57
CA LEU A 496 -19.89 5.33 3.50
C LEU A 496 -20.89 5.52 4.64
N ASP A 497 -21.85 4.61 4.77
CA ASP A 497 -22.98 4.76 5.69
C ASP A 497 -23.14 3.52 6.57
N THR A 498 -23.12 3.70 7.89
CA THR A 498 -23.52 2.64 8.85
C THR A 498 -22.69 1.36 8.71
N LEU A 499 -21.36 1.48 8.71
CA LEU A 499 -20.42 0.36 8.60
C LEU A 499 -19.11 0.62 9.37
N THR A 500 -18.30 -0.41 9.53
CA THR A 500 -16.94 -0.32 10.09
C THR A 500 -15.88 -0.70 9.06
N LEU A 501 -14.85 0.14 8.91
CA LEU A 501 -13.59 -0.20 8.25
C LEU A 501 -12.48 -0.39 9.29
N LYS A 502 -11.77 -1.52 9.24
CA LYS A 502 -10.70 -1.83 10.20
C LYS A 502 -9.42 -2.31 9.52
N ASN A 503 -8.36 -1.52 9.61
CA ASN A 503 -7.03 -2.02 9.28
C ASN A 503 -6.50 -2.79 10.50
N THR A 504 -6.19 -4.08 10.34
CA THR A 504 -5.83 -4.97 11.46
C THR A 504 -4.33 -4.99 11.75
N THR A 505 -3.54 -4.14 11.08
CA THR A 505 -2.10 -4.03 11.34
C THR A 505 -1.85 -3.59 12.79
N LEU A 506 -1.01 -4.35 13.50
CA LEU A 506 -0.47 -3.95 14.79
C LEU A 506 0.98 -3.48 14.63
N ARG A 507 1.33 -2.39 15.29
CA ARG A 507 2.69 -1.84 15.28
C ARG A 507 3.65 -2.76 16.04
N SER A 508 4.88 -2.88 15.52
CA SER A 508 6.00 -3.54 16.19
C SER A 508 7.34 -3.11 15.55
N ASP A 509 8.47 -3.47 16.16
CA ASP A 509 9.80 -3.22 15.58
C ASP A 509 10.01 -3.84 14.17
N ARG A 510 9.15 -4.78 13.77
CA ARG A 510 9.23 -5.51 12.48
C ARG A 510 8.19 -5.05 11.47
N ILE A 511 7.15 -4.33 11.88
CA ILE A 511 6.00 -3.95 11.04
C ILE A 511 5.94 -2.42 10.99
N ALA A 512 5.95 -1.86 9.78
CA ALA A 512 5.78 -0.42 9.61
C ALA A 512 4.40 0.02 10.14
N GLY A 513 4.35 1.13 10.86
CA GLY A 513 3.15 1.50 11.60
C GLY A 513 2.03 2.08 10.76
N GLN A 514 2.33 2.73 9.64
CA GLN A 514 1.31 3.39 8.81
C GLN A 514 0.38 2.37 8.15
N ALA A 515 -0.92 2.55 8.36
CA ALA A 515 -1.95 1.59 7.95
C ALA A 515 -3.33 2.26 7.83
N GLU A 516 -3.63 2.94 6.73
CA GLU A 516 -4.91 3.61 6.51
C GLU A 516 -6.08 2.62 6.45
N THR A 517 -7.23 3.06 6.97
CA THR A 517 -8.54 2.48 6.61
C THR A 517 -9.06 3.06 5.31
N VAL A 518 -8.95 4.37 5.12
CA VAL A 518 -9.44 5.09 3.93
C VAL A 518 -8.35 5.97 3.36
N PHE A 519 -8.17 5.88 2.05
CA PHE A 519 -7.52 6.91 1.25
C PHE A 519 -8.48 7.43 0.17
N PHE A 520 -9.02 8.63 0.39
CA PHE A 520 -9.83 9.35 -0.60
C PHE A 520 -8.95 10.30 -1.41
N ASN A 521 -8.71 9.95 -2.67
CA ASN A 521 -7.74 10.59 -3.55
C ASN A 521 -8.44 11.32 -4.72
N ASN A 522 -9.09 12.45 -4.40
CA ASN A 522 -9.65 13.35 -5.40
C ASN A 522 -9.56 14.81 -4.90
N ASP A 523 -8.90 15.70 -5.65
CA ASP A 523 -8.68 17.10 -5.26
C ASP A 523 -9.95 17.97 -5.33
N GLY A 524 -10.94 17.55 -6.13
CA GLY A 524 -12.23 18.22 -6.28
C GLY A 524 -13.43 17.35 -5.86
N GLY A 525 -13.18 16.12 -5.44
CA GLY A 525 -14.23 15.17 -5.08
C GLY A 525 -14.75 15.37 -3.66
N ARG A 526 -15.92 14.78 -3.42
CA ARG A 526 -16.63 14.78 -2.13
C ARG A 526 -16.77 13.38 -1.56
N LEU A 527 -16.40 13.20 -0.30
CA LEU A 527 -16.64 11.99 0.49
C LEU A 527 -17.61 12.30 1.64
N ILE A 528 -18.62 11.46 1.82
CA ILE A 528 -19.48 11.44 3.00
C ILE A 528 -19.21 10.15 3.76
N ALA A 529 -18.92 10.25 5.06
CA ALA A 529 -18.88 9.14 5.99
C ALA A 529 -19.83 9.43 7.14
N ARG A 530 -20.89 8.63 7.34
CA ARG A 530 -21.85 8.88 8.41
C ARG A 530 -22.20 7.61 9.17
N ASN A 531 -22.38 7.76 10.49
CA ASN A 531 -22.67 6.65 11.39
C ASN A 531 -21.70 5.48 11.21
N ALA A 532 -20.42 5.76 10.92
CA ALA A 532 -19.41 4.78 10.54
C ALA A 532 -18.25 4.75 11.53
N SER A 533 -17.55 3.62 11.59
CA SER A 533 -16.34 3.46 12.42
C SER A 533 -15.10 3.18 11.56
N PHE A 534 -13.97 3.76 11.97
CA PHE A 534 -12.68 3.61 11.31
C PHE A 534 -11.61 3.26 12.33
N PHE A 535 -11.06 2.05 12.24
CA PHE A 535 -10.13 1.53 13.23
C PHE A 535 -8.77 1.23 12.60
N SER A 536 -7.74 1.91 13.10
CA SER A 536 -6.33 1.59 12.88
C SER A 536 -5.51 2.20 14.02
N GLU A 537 -4.19 2.16 13.91
CA GLU A 537 -3.27 2.85 14.79
C GLU A 537 -2.73 4.13 14.11
N GLN A 538 -1.69 4.01 13.28
CA GLN A 538 -1.09 5.16 12.63
C GLN A 538 -1.70 5.39 11.24
N ASP A 539 -1.96 6.66 10.92
CA ASP A 539 -2.47 7.12 9.63
C ASP A 539 -3.89 6.58 9.29
N THR A 540 -4.81 6.42 10.26
CA THR A 540 -6.16 5.81 10.05
C THR A 540 -6.96 6.39 8.87
N ILE A 541 -7.01 7.71 8.70
CA ILE A 541 -7.77 8.41 7.66
C ILE A 541 -6.83 9.30 6.85
N GLN A 542 -6.78 9.05 5.54
CA GLN A 542 -6.14 9.92 4.56
C GLN A 542 -7.17 10.51 3.59
N VAL A 543 -7.30 11.84 3.53
CA VAL A 543 -8.27 12.49 2.64
C VAL A 543 -7.66 13.63 1.82
N LYS A 544 -8.20 13.81 0.61
CA LYS A 544 -8.01 14.97 -0.27
C LYS A 544 -9.36 15.60 -0.61
N GLY A 545 -9.36 16.80 -1.18
CA GLY A 545 -10.58 17.47 -1.61
C GLY A 545 -11.51 17.82 -0.44
N TYR A 546 -12.76 17.39 -0.53
CA TYR A 546 -13.82 17.72 0.43
C TYR A 546 -14.37 16.46 1.11
N SER A 547 -14.46 16.47 2.43
CA SER A 547 -15.00 15.32 3.16
C SER A 547 -15.86 15.74 4.34
N TRP A 548 -16.95 15.02 4.57
CA TRP A 548 -17.82 15.19 5.72
C TRP A 548 -17.95 13.87 6.49
N PHE A 549 -17.46 13.86 7.72
CA PHE A 549 -17.57 12.77 8.68
C PHE A 549 -18.60 13.16 9.74
N TYR A 550 -19.73 12.47 9.80
CA TYR A 550 -20.84 12.78 10.70
C TYR A 550 -21.16 11.62 11.64
N ARG A 551 -21.12 11.85 12.95
CA ARG A 551 -21.36 10.80 13.96
C ARG A 551 -20.51 9.56 13.75
N THR A 552 -19.23 9.80 13.44
CA THR A 552 -18.25 8.74 13.23
C THR A 552 -17.48 8.43 14.50
N LEU A 553 -16.86 7.24 14.57
CA LEU A 553 -15.81 6.92 15.54
C LEU A 553 -14.54 6.65 14.74
N ILE A 554 -13.48 7.35 15.07
CA ILE A 554 -12.18 7.19 14.42
C ILE A 554 -11.18 6.89 15.52
N GLU A 555 -10.55 5.72 15.45
CA GLU A 555 -9.49 5.31 16.36
C GLU A 555 -8.12 5.46 15.70
N GLY A 556 -7.14 5.91 16.49
CA GLY A 556 -5.74 5.85 16.10
C GLY A 556 -4.79 6.47 17.12
N ASN A 557 -3.49 6.51 16.79
CA ASN A 557 -2.45 7.04 17.65
C ASN A 557 -1.65 8.17 16.99
N VAL A 558 -0.87 7.86 15.96
CA VAL A 558 0.02 8.81 15.30
C VAL A 558 -0.61 9.26 14.00
N ASP A 559 -0.83 10.57 13.88
CA ASP A 559 -1.33 11.25 12.68
C ASP A 559 -2.58 10.59 12.10
N PHE A 560 -3.45 10.08 12.97
CA PHE A 560 -4.51 9.17 12.53
C PHE A 560 -5.57 9.84 11.64
N ILE A 561 -5.56 11.18 11.55
CA ILE A 561 -6.23 11.95 10.51
C ILE A 561 -5.20 12.81 9.78
N TRP A 562 -5.07 12.63 8.47
CA TRP A 562 -4.10 13.40 7.68
C TRP A 562 -4.51 13.52 6.20
N GLY A 563 -3.76 14.33 5.46
CA GLY A 563 -3.91 14.40 4.00
C GLY A 563 -4.00 15.83 3.45
N ALA A 564 -4.11 15.92 2.12
CA ALA A 564 -4.06 17.15 1.35
C ALA A 564 -5.48 17.62 0.99
N ASN A 565 -6.22 18.03 2.01
CA ASN A 565 -7.61 18.47 1.89
C ASN A 565 -7.73 19.95 1.49
N ARG A 566 -8.94 20.30 1.06
CA ARG A 566 -9.45 21.68 1.00
C ARG A 566 -10.34 21.94 2.22
N ALA A 567 -11.31 21.06 2.47
CA ALA A 567 -12.11 21.09 3.69
C ALA A 567 -12.50 19.67 4.11
N ALA A 568 -12.12 19.27 5.33
CA ALA A 568 -12.54 18.00 5.92
C ALA A 568 -13.23 18.30 7.26
N LEU A 569 -14.55 18.12 7.31
CA LEU A 569 -15.37 18.39 8.49
C LEU A 569 -15.67 17.09 9.23
N PHE A 570 -15.36 17.07 10.52
CA PHE A 570 -15.72 16.02 11.46
C PHE A 570 -16.74 16.62 12.43
N GLU A 571 -18.00 16.27 12.25
CA GLU A 571 -19.15 16.83 12.94
C GLU A 571 -19.77 15.78 13.86
N GLU A 572 -20.01 16.13 15.12
CA GLU A 572 -20.60 15.24 16.14
C GLU A 572 -19.90 13.87 16.24
N SER A 573 -18.59 13.83 16.00
CA SER A 573 -17.82 12.58 15.90
C SER A 573 -16.97 12.34 17.14
N GLU A 574 -16.63 11.07 17.38
CA GLU A 574 -15.66 10.66 18.40
C GLU A 574 -14.30 10.39 17.74
N LEU A 575 -13.27 11.09 18.22
CA LEU A 575 -11.88 10.86 17.87
C LEU A 575 -11.21 10.18 19.05
N ARG A 576 -11.05 8.87 18.97
CA ARG A 576 -10.55 8.07 20.08
C ARG A 576 -9.07 7.78 19.90
N SER A 577 -8.23 8.45 20.69
CA SER A 577 -6.82 8.10 20.76
C SER A 577 -6.66 6.71 21.39
N VAL A 578 -5.89 5.82 20.80
CA VAL A 578 -5.62 4.48 21.34
C VAL A 578 -4.14 4.29 21.67
N GLY A 579 -3.82 3.46 22.66
CA GLY A 579 -2.42 3.19 23.01
C GLY A 579 -1.66 2.51 21.87
N ASP A 580 -0.38 2.84 21.71
CA ASP A 580 0.50 2.23 20.70
C ASP A 580 0.77 0.76 21.06
N SER A 581 0.44 -0.16 20.15
CA SER A 581 0.67 -1.60 20.39
C SER A 581 2.14 -1.96 20.58
N ALA A 582 3.06 -1.10 20.11
CA ALA A 582 4.51 -1.27 20.26
C ALA A 582 5.09 -0.54 21.48
N ASN A 583 4.41 0.45 22.05
CA ASN A 583 4.98 1.28 23.13
C ASN A 583 3.93 1.85 24.11
N PRO A 584 3.80 1.27 25.32
CA PRO A 584 2.82 1.70 26.32
C PRO A 584 3.10 3.08 26.94
N SER A 585 4.27 3.68 26.69
CA SER A 585 4.64 5.01 27.21
C SER A 585 4.55 6.11 26.15
N SER A 586 4.06 5.78 24.94
CA SER A 586 3.90 6.76 23.88
C SER A 586 2.50 7.39 23.92
N GLY A 587 2.44 8.65 23.52
CA GLY A 587 1.18 9.28 23.15
C GLY A 587 1.07 9.40 21.63
N GLY A 588 0.29 10.37 21.17
CA GLY A 588 -0.10 10.46 19.76
C GLY A 588 -0.23 11.89 19.23
N TYR A 589 -0.65 11.95 17.97
CA TYR A 589 -1.05 13.19 17.31
C TYR A 589 -2.36 12.91 16.59
N VAL A 590 -3.39 13.69 16.86
CA VAL A 590 -4.69 13.51 16.21
C VAL A 590 -4.58 13.82 14.71
N VAL A 591 -3.93 14.94 14.36
CA VAL A 591 -3.90 15.44 12.98
C VAL A 591 -2.49 15.74 12.48
N GLN A 592 -2.23 15.40 11.21
CA GLN A 592 -1.14 15.99 10.42
C GLN A 592 -1.70 16.60 9.13
N ALA A 593 -2.01 17.89 9.17
CA ALA A 593 -2.62 18.57 8.03
C ALA A 593 -1.61 18.82 6.90
N ARG A 594 -2.09 18.69 5.66
CA ARG A 594 -1.37 19.10 4.44
C ARG A 594 -2.27 19.94 3.54
N THR A 595 -3.08 20.78 4.17
CA THR A 595 -4.11 21.61 3.50
C THR A 595 -3.50 22.31 2.30
N VAL A 596 -4.22 22.30 1.17
CA VAL A 596 -3.64 22.69 -0.13
C VAL A 596 -3.55 24.18 -0.36
N ASN A 597 -4.30 25.03 0.36
CA ASN A 597 -4.16 26.49 0.34
C ASN A 597 -4.22 27.08 1.75
N ALA A 598 -3.60 28.24 1.94
CA ALA A 598 -3.58 28.95 3.21
C ALA A 598 -4.97 29.31 3.74
N SER A 599 -5.88 29.68 2.84
CA SER A 599 -7.25 30.13 3.13
C SER A 599 -8.28 29.00 3.16
N ASP A 600 -7.89 27.79 2.76
CA ASP A 600 -8.78 26.64 2.80
C ASP A 600 -9.11 26.30 4.26
N PRO A 601 -10.36 25.96 4.62
CA PRO A 601 -10.73 25.62 6.00
C PRO A 601 -9.82 24.55 6.62
N GLY A 602 -9.35 23.59 5.81
CA GLY A 602 -8.52 22.50 6.27
C GLY A 602 -9.32 21.49 7.07
N PHE A 603 -8.71 20.93 8.11
CA PHE A 603 -9.38 19.99 9.00
C PHE A 603 -10.19 20.74 10.07
N VAL A 604 -11.50 20.54 10.11
CA VAL A 604 -12.41 21.19 11.06
C VAL A 604 -13.12 20.13 11.88
N PHE A 605 -13.04 20.24 13.20
CA PHE A 605 -13.74 19.39 14.16
C PHE A 605 -14.80 20.25 14.84
N LEU A 606 -16.06 19.87 14.66
CA LEU A 606 -17.22 20.64 15.11
C LEU A 606 -18.06 19.78 16.05
N ASN A 607 -18.29 20.27 17.27
CA ASN A 607 -19.10 19.58 18.29
C ASN A 607 -18.69 18.13 18.51
N SER A 608 -17.39 17.83 18.37
CA SER A 608 -16.84 16.47 18.42
C SER A 608 -16.17 16.20 19.77
N ALA A 609 -15.97 14.93 20.10
CA ALA A 609 -15.33 14.51 21.35
C ALA A 609 -13.98 13.84 21.06
N LEU A 610 -12.93 14.30 21.72
CA LEU A 610 -11.61 13.67 21.73
C LEU A 610 -11.53 12.81 23.00
N THR A 611 -11.60 11.49 22.82
CA THR A 611 -11.58 10.48 23.88
C THR A 611 -10.31 9.64 23.78
N HIS A 612 -10.09 8.75 24.76
CA HIS A 612 -9.03 7.76 24.66
C HIS A 612 -9.49 6.38 25.13
N GLY A 613 -8.80 5.35 24.66
CA GLY A 613 -9.07 3.97 25.02
C GLY A 613 -7.81 3.08 24.96
N PRO A 614 -7.94 1.80 25.34
CA PRO A 614 -6.86 0.84 25.17
C PRO A 614 -6.50 0.65 23.69
N GLY A 615 -5.21 0.42 23.44
CA GLY A 615 -4.66 0.05 22.13
C GLY A 615 -5.23 -1.26 21.61
N PRO A 616 -5.24 -1.47 20.29
CA PRO A 616 -5.61 -2.75 19.72
C PRO A 616 -4.58 -3.84 20.05
N GLY A 617 -5.00 -5.11 19.92
CA GLY A 617 -4.15 -6.26 20.17
C GLY A 617 -4.10 -6.69 21.64
N PRO A 618 -3.33 -7.75 21.94
CA PRO A 618 -3.41 -8.44 23.23
C PRO A 618 -2.83 -7.66 24.41
N LEU A 619 -1.97 -6.66 24.15
CA LEU A 619 -1.34 -5.86 25.21
C LEU A 619 -2.27 -4.76 25.74
N ALA A 620 -3.26 -4.33 24.96
CA ALA A 620 -4.26 -3.33 25.36
C ALA A 620 -3.63 -2.08 26.02
N ASN A 621 -2.50 -1.60 25.48
CA ASN A 621 -1.73 -0.49 26.07
C ASN A 621 -2.59 0.75 26.25
N THR A 622 -2.35 1.51 27.31
CA THR A 622 -3.10 2.74 27.61
C THR A 622 -2.30 3.99 27.19
N ILE A 623 -2.94 5.16 27.26
CA ILE A 623 -2.31 6.45 26.96
C ILE A 623 -2.13 7.23 28.27
N PRO A 624 -0.90 7.70 28.59
CA PRO A 624 -0.70 8.58 29.73
C PRO A 624 -1.43 9.93 29.58
N PRO A 625 -1.87 10.56 30.69
CA PRO A 625 -2.42 11.91 30.65
C PRO A 625 -1.47 12.91 29.98
N GLY A 626 -2.03 13.81 29.17
CA GLY A 626 -1.28 14.85 28.47
C GLY A 626 -0.28 14.35 27.41
N ALA A 627 -0.36 13.10 26.96
CA ALA A 627 0.56 12.53 25.98
C ALA A 627 0.11 12.70 24.51
N THR A 628 -1.14 13.08 24.24
CA THR A 628 -1.62 13.28 22.87
C THR A 628 -1.70 14.76 22.52
N TYR A 629 -1.25 15.11 21.32
CA TYR A 629 -1.35 16.47 20.79
C TYR A 629 -2.44 16.57 19.71
N LEU A 630 -3.11 17.72 19.66
CA LEU A 630 -4.19 18.05 18.72
C LEU A 630 -3.75 18.00 17.26
N ALA A 631 -2.52 18.43 16.97
CA ALA A 631 -1.89 18.27 15.67
C ALA A 631 -0.37 18.40 15.76
N ARG A 632 0.32 17.96 14.69
CA ARG A 632 1.74 18.27 14.44
C ARG A 632 1.95 18.67 12.98
N SER A 633 3.02 19.41 12.71
CA SER A 633 3.35 19.79 11.34
C SER A 633 4.09 18.69 10.57
N PRO A 634 3.86 18.54 9.26
CA PRO A 634 4.71 17.74 8.38
C PRO A 634 6.09 18.37 8.17
N GLY A 635 6.27 19.66 8.50
CA GLY A 635 7.54 20.38 8.39
C GLY A 635 7.93 20.75 6.95
N THR A 636 6.94 21.00 6.09
CA THR A 636 7.15 21.45 4.70
C THR A 636 6.44 22.78 4.46
N ALA A 637 7.07 23.67 3.69
CA ALA A 637 6.50 24.96 3.30
C ALA A 637 5.45 24.83 2.17
N ALA A 638 5.32 23.66 1.55
CA ALA A 638 4.43 23.42 0.42
C ALA A 638 2.96 23.17 0.80
N THR A 639 2.65 23.09 2.09
CA THR A 639 1.31 22.77 2.60
C THR A 639 1.01 23.59 3.84
N TRP A 640 -0.27 23.75 4.17
CA TRP A 640 -0.71 24.52 5.33
C TRP A 640 -1.29 23.64 6.45
N ASP A 641 -0.88 23.96 7.67
CA ASP A 641 -1.24 23.31 8.93
C ASP A 641 -2.62 23.80 9.44
N ASN A 642 -3.61 23.94 8.55
CA ASN A 642 -4.93 24.41 8.92
C ASN A 642 -5.73 23.32 9.65
N VAL A 643 -5.90 23.50 10.97
CA VAL A 643 -6.68 22.63 11.85
C VAL A 643 -7.50 23.50 12.79
N ALA A 644 -8.80 23.23 12.95
CA ALA A 644 -9.67 23.97 13.84
C ALA A 644 -10.53 23.03 14.71
N TYR A 645 -10.54 23.24 16.02
CA TYR A 645 -11.47 22.58 16.96
C TYR A 645 -12.49 23.60 17.45
N ILE A 646 -13.77 23.38 17.14
CA ILE A 646 -14.90 24.26 17.44
C ILE A 646 -15.89 23.51 18.34
N ASN A 647 -16.03 23.97 19.59
CA ASN A 647 -16.91 23.39 20.62
C ASN A 647 -16.64 21.90 20.88
N CYS A 648 -15.36 21.51 20.89
CA CYS A 648 -14.98 20.12 21.09
C CYS A 648 -14.77 19.78 22.57
N LYS A 649 -15.15 18.56 22.96
CA LYS A 649 -14.83 18.00 24.28
C LYS A 649 -13.49 17.28 24.23
N MET A 650 -12.67 17.39 25.27
CA MET A 650 -11.34 16.77 25.30
C MET A 650 -11.08 16.03 26.62
N GLY A 651 -10.66 14.76 26.53
CA GLY A 651 -10.22 13.97 27.67
C GLY A 651 -8.81 14.36 28.15
N GLU A 652 -8.44 13.87 29.35
CA GLU A 652 -7.18 14.20 30.03
C GLU A 652 -5.90 13.78 29.29
N HIS A 653 -6.01 12.83 28.36
CA HIS A 653 -4.92 12.43 27.47
C HIS A 653 -4.41 13.57 26.57
N ILE A 654 -5.20 14.62 26.32
CA ILE A 654 -4.78 15.76 25.50
C ILE A 654 -3.80 16.65 26.28
N ALA A 655 -2.63 16.91 25.69
CA ALA A 655 -1.59 17.75 26.25
C ALA A 655 -2.11 19.17 26.55
N PRO A 656 -1.82 19.76 27.72
CA PRO A 656 -2.18 21.15 28.00
C PRO A 656 -1.63 22.14 26.97
N ALA A 657 -0.46 21.86 26.40
CA ALA A 657 0.14 22.63 25.29
C ALA A 657 -0.71 22.62 24.00
N GLY A 658 -1.59 21.62 23.85
CA GLY A 658 -2.46 21.40 22.69
C GLY A 658 -1.69 20.87 21.49
N TRP A 659 -0.78 21.69 20.95
CA TRP A 659 -0.17 21.45 19.64
C TRP A 659 1.30 21.03 19.74
N ALA A 660 1.73 20.12 18.87
CA ALA A 660 3.11 19.66 18.83
C ALA A 660 3.98 20.60 17.97
N GLY A 661 4.24 21.80 18.50
CA GLY A 661 5.09 22.82 17.88
C GLY A 661 6.46 22.97 18.54
N LYS A 662 7.00 24.20 18.54
CA LYS A 662 8.32 24.52 19.11
C LYS A 662 8.40 24.06 20.58
N GLY A 663 9.46 23.30 20.90
CA GLY A 663 9.71 22.78 22.26
C GLY A 663 9.17 21.38 22.51
N VAL A 664 8.32 20.84 21.63
CA VAL A 664 7.83 19.46 21.72
C VAL A 664 8.81 18.51 21.02
N GLN A 665 9.11 17.38 21.65
CA GLN A 665 9.89 16.29 21.05
C GLN A 665 8.96 15.22 20.48
N ARG A 666 9.29 14.71 19.29
CA ARG A 666 8.50 13.65 18.66
C ARG A 666 8.71 12.31 19.35
N TYR A 667 7.63 11.61 19.70
CA TYR A 667 7.67 10.31 20.37
C TYR A 667 8.61 9.29 19.71
N ALA A 668 8.47 9.07 18.40
CA ALA A 668 9.23 8.06 17.68
C ALA A 668 10.72 8.38 17.51
N THR A 669 11.07 9.65 17.29
CA THR A 669 12.44 10.05 16.91
C THR A 669 13.20 10.81 17.98
N ARG A 670 12.53 11.28 19.03
CA ARG A 670 13.01 12.26 20.04
C ARG A 670 13.51 13.60 19.47
N ALA A 671 13.61 13.73 18.15
CA ALA A 671 13.88 14.99 17.47
C ALA A 671 12.79 16.05 17.77
N PRO A 672 13.13 17.34 17.74
CA PRO A 672 12.15 18.42 17.84
C PRO A 672 11.04 18.27 16.79
N ALA A 673 9.83 18.67 17.18
CA ALA A 673 8.74 18.86 16.24
C ALA A 673 9.06 20.04 15.31
N PRO A 674 8.77 19.92 14.00
CA PRO A 674 8.97 21.02 13.07
C PRO A 674 8.02 22.19 13.37
N ASN A 675 8.40 23.39 12.95
CA ASN A 675 7.52 24.55 13.03
C ASN A 675 6.32 24.37 12.07
N PRO A 676 5.12 24.80 12.47
CA PRO A 676 3.96 24.81 11.59
C PRO A 676 4.08 25.84 10.47
N ASN A 677 3.28 25.67 9.42
CA ASN A 677 3.04 26.63 8.37
C ASN A 677 1.54 27.02 8.34
N PRO A 678 1.18 28.27 8.67
CA PRO A 678 2.06 29.39 9.00
C PRO A 678 2.77 29.20 10.35
N ALA A 679 3.92 29.84 10.52
CA ALA A 679 4.67 29.81 11.78
C ALA A 679 3.92 30.47 12.95
N SER A 680 2.94 31.32 12.65
CA SER A 680 2.03 31.92 13.61
C SER A 680 0.60 31.78 13.08
N ALA A 681 -0.24 31.10 13.85
CA ALA A 681 -1.65 30.94 13.52
C ALA A 681 -2.40 32.28 13.62
N THR A 682 -3.43 32.42 12.80
CA THR A 682 -4.36 33.55 12.76
C THR A 682 -5.79 33.03 12.85
N ALA A 683 -6.78 33.92 12.83
CA ALA A 683 -8.17 33.53 12.72
C ALA A 683 -8.48 32.70 11.45
N SER A 684 -7.75 32.95 10.36
CA SER A 684 -8.02 32.35 9.04
C SER A 684 -7.11 31.19 8.65
N SER A 685 -5.96 30.99 9.31
CA SER A 685 -4.97 29.96 8.94
C SER A 685 -4.18 29.43 10.13
N GLY A 686 -3.70 28.20 10.03
CA GLY A 686 -2.98 27.47 11.07
C GLY A 686 -3.90 26.77 12.07
N TRP A 687 -3.32 26.48 13.23
CA TRP A 687 -3.97 25.78 14.34
C TRP A 687 -4.88 26.71 15.13
N ARG A 688 -6.16 26.35 15.26
CA ARG A 688 -7.21 27.21 15.82
C ARG A 688 -8.10 26.43 16.79
N GLU A 689 -8.61 27.12 17.80
CA GLU A 689 -9.47 26.52 18.82
C GLU A 689 -10.53 27.52 19.31
N PHE A 690 -11.75 27.04 19.52
CA PHE A 690 -12.86 27.80 20.10
C PHE A 690 -13.73 26.91 20.98
N GLY A 691 -14.09 27.39 22.16
CA GLY A 691 -15.15 26.79 22.98
C GLY A 691 -14.88 25.36 23.48
N SER A 692 -13.61 24.93 23.55
CA SER A 692 -13.28 23.58 24.02
C SER A 692 -13.60 23.38 25.50
N THR A 693 -14.15 22.21 25.84
CA THR A 693 -14.44 21.79 27.21
C THR A 693 -13.73 20.48 27.55
N ASP A 694 -13.68 20.12 28.82
CA ASP A 694 -13.45 18.73 29.21
C ASP A 694 -14.66 17.84 28.85
N LEU A 695 -14.56 16.55 29.13
CA LEU A 695 -15.63 15.59 28.83
C LEU A 695 -16.92 15.84 29.62
N ASP A 696 -16.82 16.47 30.80
CA ASP A 696 -17.94 16.85 31.66
C ASP A 696 -18.58 18.19 31.25
N GLY A 697 -18.00 18.90 30.28
CA GLY A 697 -18.53 20.15 29.73
C GLY A 697 -18.02 21.42 30.40
N LYS A 698 -17.00 21.33 31.27
CA LYS A 698 -16.35 22.50 31.86
C LYS A 698 -15.34 23.11 30.86
N PRO A 699 -15.30 24.44 30.69
CA PRO A 699 -14.33 25.09 29.81
C PRO A 699 -12.89 24.72 30.15
N LEU A 700 -12.08 24.42 29.14
CA LEU A 700 -10.64 24.16 29.31
C LEU A 700 -9.87 25.46 29.58
N ASP A 701 -8.82 25.36 30.39
CA ASP A 701 -7.82 26.42 30.51
C ASP A 701 -6.91 26.44 29.27
N LEU A 702 -7.15 27.40 28.38
CA LEU A 702 -6.40 27.56 27.14
C LEU A 702 -5.13 28.42 27.30
N SER A 703 -4.85 28.97 28.49
CA SER A 703 -3.66 29.83 28.72
C SER A 703 -2.33 29.10 28.49
N ARG A 704 -2.36 27.76 28.52
CA ARG A 704 -1.20 26.89 28.33
C ARG A 704 -0.99 26.47 26.88
N ARG A 705 -1.88 26.84 25.95
CA ARG A 705 -1.74 26.51 24.53
C ARG A 705 -0.50 27.15 23.93
N ALA A 706 0.24 26.40 23.12
CA ALA A 706 1.44 26.88 22.44
C ALA A 706 1.30 26.70 20.92
N GLY A 707 1.42 27.80 20.17
CA GLY A 707 1.43 27.80 18.70
C GLY A 707 0.07 27.84 18.00
N GLY A 708 -1.05 27.77 18.73
CA GLY A 708 -2.40 27.92 18.20
C GLY A 708 -3.02 29.29 18.44
N TYR A 709 -4.11 29.59 17.73
CA TYR A 709 -4.91 30.81 17.86
C TYR A 709 -6.26 30.51 18.51
N VAL A 710 -6.58 31.19 19.61
CA VAL A 710 -7.89 31.08 20.26
C VAL A 710 -8.84 32.07 19.59
N LEU A 711 -9.89 31.56 18.94
CA LEU A 711 -10.83 32.37 18.17
C LEU A 711 -11.78 33.13 19.09
N SER A 712 -12.26 34.28 18.63
CA SER A 712 -13.49 34.90 19.14
C SER A 712 -14.74 34.20 18.58
N ALA A 713 -15.90 34.45 19.17
CA ALA A 713 -17.16 33.90 18.68
C ALA A 713 -17.47 34.34 17.23
N GLN A 714 -17.12 35.57 16.85
CA GLN A 714 -17.32 36.08 15.50
C GLN A 714 -16.43 35.36 14.48
N GLU A 715 -15.16 35.10 14.83
CA GLU A 715 -14.24 34.38 13.95
C GLU A 715 -14.63 32.91 13.83
N ALA A 716 -15.03 32.28 14.94
CA ALA A 716 -15.47 30.88 14.97
C ALA A 716 -16.74 30.63 14.13
N ALA A 717 -17.61 31.64 13.95
CA ALA A 717 -18.82 31.51 13.15
C ALA A 717 -18.54 31.06 11.70
N THR A 718 -17.37 31.39 11.15
CA THR A 718 -16.93 30.97 9.81
C THR A 718 -16.67 29.46 9.67
N LEU A 719 -16.58 28.74 10.79
CA LEU A 719 -16.33 27.29 10.87
C LEU A 719 -17.38 26.53 11.70
N SER A 720 -18.41 27.23 12.19
CA SER A 720 -19.38 26.67 13.15
C SER A 720 -20.58 25.96 12.51
N THR A 721 -20.66 25.95 11.18
CA THR A 721 -21.70 25.20 10.45
C THR A 721 -21.10 24.51 9.24
N ARG A 722 -21.72 23.40 8.84
CA ARG A 722 -21.39 22.70 7.60
C ARG A 722 -21.40 23.62 6.37
N ALA A 723 -22.41 24.46 6.27
CA ALA A 723 -22.54 25.46 5.20
C ALA A 723 -21.35 26.43 5.15
N ALA A 724 -20.89 26.90 6.32
CA ALA A 724 -19.75 27.80 6.40
C ALA A 724 -18.44 27.10 6.01
N VAL A 725 -18.20 25.89 6.53
CA VAL A 725 -16.99 25.09 6.24
C VAL A 725 -16.87 24.74 4.76
N PHE A 726 -17.98 24.44 4.09
CA PHE A 726 -17.95 24.08 2.68
C PHE A 726 -18.31 25.22 1.72
N SER A 727 -18.43 26.45 2.22
CA SER A 727 -18.87 27.62 1.44
C SER A 727 -18.03 27.89 0.18
N SER A 728 -16.73 27.56 0.20
CA SER A 728 -15.81 27.78 -0.93
C SER A 728 -15.90 26.72 -2.04
N PHE A 729 -16.65 25.63 -1.85
CA PHE A 729 -16.76 24.56 -2.84
C PHE A 729 -17.28 25.08 -4.18
N ASP A 730 -16.74 24.53 -5.28
CA ASP A 730 -17.13 24.83 -6.67
C ASP A 730 -17.22 26.33 -6.99
N GLY A 731 -16.18 27.08 -6.59
CA GLY A 731 -16.10 28.53 -6.84
C GLY A 731 -17.05 29.36 -5.96
N GLY A 732 -17.35 28.89 -4.75
CA GLY A 732 -18.21 29.60 -3.81
C GLY A 732 -19.69 29.21 -3.86
N ARG A 733 -20.04 28.16 -4.62
CA ARG A 733 -21.42 27.64 -4.67
C ARG A 733 -21.82 26.92 -3.38
N GLY A 734 -20.85 26.47 -2.60
CA GLY A 734 -21.08 25.73 -1.37
C GLY A 734 -21.40 24.25 -1.60
N TRP A 735 -21.19 23.44 -0.57
CA TRP A 735 -21.67 22.06 -0.51
C TRP A 735 -22.40 21.82 0.81
N HIS A 736 -23.66 21.38 0.71
CA HIS A 736 -24.54 21.19 1.86
C HIS A 736 -24.98 19.72 1.93
N PRO A 737 -24.12 18.79 2.38
CA PRO A 737 -24.57 17.43 2.56
C PRO A 737 -25.51 17.34 3.77
N GLU A 738 -26.59 16.56 3.66
CA GLU A 738 -27.60 16.43 4.72
C GLU A 738 -27.51 15.09 5.48
N PRO A 739 -27.81 15.07 6.80
CA PRO A 739 -27.72 13.85 7.61
C PRO A 739 -28.56 12.69 7.07
N GLY A 740 -29.72 12.98 6.48
CA GLY A 740 -30.67 12.01 5.93
C GLY A 740 -30.66 11.85 4.41
N GLN A 741 -29.76 12.52 3.68
CA GLN A 741 -29.73 12.41 2.23
C GLN A 741 -29.31 10.98 1.83
N ALA A 742 -30.21 10.18 1.28
CA ALA A 742 -29.79 9.12 0.37
C ALA A 742 -29.04 9.79 -0.79
N ALA A 743 -28.01 9.15 -1.36
CA ALA A 743 -27.42 9.66 -2.60
C ALA A 743 -28.55 9.92 -3.62
N PRO A 744 -28.50 11.06 -4.34
CA PRO A 744 -29.57 11.45 -5.27
C PRO A 744 -29.86 10.39 -6.32
#